data_AF-A0A413HH20-F1
#
_entry.id   AF-A0A413HH20-F1
#
_cell.length_a   1.000
_cell.length_b   1.000
_cell.length_c   1.000
_cell.angle_alpha   90.00
_cell.angle_beta   90.00
_cell.angle_gamma   90.00
#
_symmetry.space_group_name_H-M   'P 1'
#
loop_
_entity.id
_entity.type
_entity.pdbx_description
1 polymer ?
#
loop_
_entity_poly.entity_id
_entity_poly.type
_entity_poly.pdbx_seq_one_letter_code
_entity_poly.pdbx_strand_id
1 'polypeptide(L)'
;MKRKDVSARILTGVLAFSMVAATGTPSMAVFAAEESAVEAEQITGEEVKSENETAQEYQYAYAALSWAEYWKNEDVYNAGSTESSAEEDAKGELDKGAFDTVSRATTNHGLHRGSYQCTSEITMKDGTKLKVAYYTGVTAGVLTDGNPFSYNKKDIESYVVTGLKYVPVKVKTDDYEAFKAAYTVVENGDTLSGGFTENNLKNYTDLVAEVTENTNGLKTVTKNEDGSFSFSARVNKGTDSGIKDAALKTAENITTTVKEANGSYGEFLRVDLTGDGYGALGADMQAVEWTYYGSDSTYTKPLQSYGTKFAADNWMHKAQGIQLGLTDSLRCKLPEGTDGTGYWTLTVYALGYNDYTVKFEATDANIVKDEEETVNTTALEAAIKSAESLTESDYTAASWSDLCVELKEAKDELAAPHTQATVDEATEHLNAAIKALVKAEPKEETKTDVTKLNAAIRKAESLKQSDYTADSWKKLQTALNAAKKLTDAAAEQTAVDQAASDLETAISALVKADTGNNGTTDKKKKPAVGTVKTVGQIKYKVTGKNTVTVNKYAKKTITKVSIPATVKINGYTFKVTAIADSAFSGCSKLTKVAVGSNVKTIGNKAFHKCTELKTVSGASNITKIENNAFNGCKALKKLVLDSKSLQSIGNAAFKNCTALTSITVSSTKLTKIGKEAFSGNKKLAAVTIKTSKLTKSSVGKDAFKNIKANAVFKVPSKKVSFYKTIFKAKGAGKNIKVKKM
;
A
#
# COMPACT_ATOMS: atom_id res chain seq x y z
N MET A 1 44.89 -89.55 -13.78
CA MET A 1 45.04 -89.03 -12.40
C MET A 1 43.73 -88.30 -12.07
N LYS A 2 42.94 -88.84 -11.11
CA LYS A 2 41.72 -88.33 -10.42
C LYS A 2 40.63 -87.63 -11.28
N ARG A 3 39.50 -88.31 -11.58
CA ARG A 3 38.14 -88.28 -10.92
C ARG A 3 37.37 -86.98 -11.19
N LYS A 4 36.05 -86.89 -11.39
CA LYS A 4 34.83 -87.71 -11.64
C LYS A 4 33.75 -86.59 -11.78
N ASP A 5 32.96 -86.48 -12.84
CA ASP A 5 31.69 -87.19 -13.10
C ASP A 5 30.47 -86.69 -12.27
N VAL A 6 29.31 -86.59 -12.95
CA VAL A 6 27.91 -86.73 -12.46
C VAL A 6 27.02 -85.51 -12.09
N SER A 7 25.96 -85.36 -12.92
CA SER A 7 24.49 -85.18 -12.71
C SER A 7 23.85 -84.16 -11.75
N ALA A 8 22.96 -83.36 -12.36
CA ALA A 8 21.49 -83.35 -12.26
C ALA A 8 20.72 -83.40 -10.91
N ARG A 9 19.69 -82.52 -10.88
CA ARG A 9 18.31 -82.67 -10.35
C ARG A 9 18.05 -82.55 -8.84
N ILE A 10 16.76 -82.20 -8.60
CA ILE A 10 15.90 -82.33 -7.41
C ILE A 10 15.71 -80.99 -6.66
N LEU A 11 14.55 -80.29 -6.75
CA LEU A 11 13.14 -80.63 -6.48
C LEU A 11 12.80 -80.65 -4.98
N THR A 12 11.91 -79.75 -4.56
CA THR A 12 10.78 -79.94 -3.61
C THR A 12 10.20 -78.54 -3.35
N GLY A 13 8.92 -78.23 -3.60
CA GLY A 13 7.68 -78.88 -3.14
C GLY A 13 7.10 -77.98 -2.03
N VAL A 14 5.85 -77.54 -2.03
CA VAL A 14 4.62 -78.35 -1.96
C VAL A 14 3.38 -77.44 -2.11
N LEU A 15 2.49 -77.76 -3.08
CA LEU A 15 1.01 -78.07 -3.04
C LEU A 15 0.06 -77.04 -2.41
N ALA A 16 -1.17 -76.81 -2.92
CA ALA A 16 -2.19 -77.77 -3.43
C ALA A 16 -3.07 -77.12 -4.55
N PHE A 17 -3.43 -77.82 -5.65
CA PHE A 17 -4.61 -78.71 -5.89
C PHE A 17 -5.98 -78.00 -5.73
N SER A 18 -6.99 -78.05 -6.60
CA SER A 18 -7.27 -78.83 -7.84
C SER A 18 -8.67 -78.50 -8.42
N MET A 19 -8.94 -79.06 -9.63
CA MET A 19 -10.23 -79.37 -10.31
C MET A 19 -10.81 -78.31 -11.27
N VAL A 20 -11.41 -78.62 -12.43
CA VAL A 20 -11.43 -79.74 -13.42
C VAL A 20 -12.39 -79.29 -14.56
N ALA A 21 -12.08 -79.66 -15.80
CA ALA A 21 -12.96 -79.87 -16.98
C ALA A 21 -13.80 -78.72 -17.65
N ALA A 22 -13.39 -78.42 -18.89
CA ALA A 22 -14.05 -78.78 -20.17
C ALA A 22 -15.04 -77.83 -20.92
N THR A 23 -14.85 -77.87 -22.25
CA THR A 23 -15.79 -77.71 -23.39
C THR A 23 -15.99 -76.34 -24.07
N GLY A 24 -15.93 -76.36 -25.42
CA GLY A 24 -16.85 -75.59 -26.28
C GLY A 24 -16.24 -74.58 -27.26
N THR A 25 -16.25 -74.91 -28.56
CA THR A 25 -15.81 -74.12 -29.74
C THR A 25 -16.95 -73.18 -30.28
N PRO A 26 -16.95 -72.68 -31.54
CA PRO A 26 -16.69 -71.27 -31.91
C PRO A 26 -17.84 -70.62 -32.72
N SER A 27 -17.66 -69.40 -33.25
CA SER A 27 -18.38 -68.96 -34.46
C SER A 27 -17.61 -67.86 -35.19
N MET A 28 -17.11 -68.21 -36.38
CA MET A 28 -16.63 -67.32 -37.42
C MET A 28 -17.06 -67.96 -38.75
N ALA A 29 -17.75 -67.21 -39.60
CA ALA A 29 -17.84 -67.31 -41.07
C ALA A 29 -18.87 -66.24 -41.50
N VAL A 30 -18.72 -65.51 -42.60
CA VAL A 30 -18.89 -66.04 -43.96
C VAL A 30 -18.44 -64.97 -44.99
N PHE A 31 -17.54 -65.39 -45.91
CA PHE A 31 -17.49 -65.20 -47.39
C PHE A 31 -17.67 -63.79 -48.01
N ALA A 32 -17.09 -63.43 -49.16
CA ALA A 32 -16.27 -64.10 -50.18
C ALA A 32 -15.55 -63.01 -51.00
N ALA A 33 -14.42 -63.38 -51.61
CA ALA A 33 -13.84 -62.71 -52.77
C ALA A 33 -14.00 -63.65 -53.98
N GLU A 34 -14.19 -63.10 -55.17
CA GLU A 34 -13.94 -63.82 -56.41
C GLU A 34 -13.47 -62.88 -57.53
N GLU A 35 -12.68 -63.46 -58.42
CA GLU A 35 -11.69 -62.92 -59.36
C GLU A 35 -12.27 -62.20 -60.59
N SER A 36 -11.44 -61.37 -61.26
CA SER A 36 -10.76 -61.77 -62.52
C SER A 36 -10.11 -60.58 -63.25
N ALA A 37 -8.99 -60.91 -63.90
CA ALA A 37 -8.02 -60.04 -64.58
C ALA A 37 -8.53 -59.41 -65.89
N VAL A 38 -7.78 -58.44 -66.46
CA VAL A 38 -7.35 -58.38 -67.88
C VAL A 38 -6.39 -57.18 -68.12
N GLU A 39 -5.22 -57.52 -68.67
CA GLU A 39 -4.31 -56.89 -69.64
C GLU A 39 -3.78 -55.44 -69.53
N ALA A 40 -2.53 -55.33 -69.99
CA ALA A 40 -1.68 -54.16 -70.02
C ALA A 40 -1.80 -53.38 -71.34
N GLU A 41 -1.74 -52.05 -71.26
CA GLU A 41 -1.45 -51.17 -72.39
C GLU A 41 -0.42 -50.12 -71.96
N GLN A 42 0.73 -50.08 -72.65
CA GLN A 42 1.76 -49.05 -72.49
C GLN A 42 1.29 -47.75 -73.14
N ILE A 43 1.19 -46.64 -72.38
CA ILE A 43 1.34 -45.29 -72.93
C ILE A 43 2.24 -44.46 -72.02
N THR A 44 3.16 -43.78 -72.69
CA THR A 44 4.31 -43.00 -72.25
C THR A 44 3.97 -41.70 -71.53
N GLY A 45 4.72 -41.41 -70.46
CA GLY A 45 5.29 -40.09 -70.14
C GLY A 45 4.34 -38.93 -69.82
N GLU A 46 4.10 -38.70 -68.53
CA GLU A 46 4.10 -37.36 -67.93
C GLU A 46 4.32 -37.50 -66.42
N GLU A 47 5.30 -36.77 -65.86
CA GLU A 47 5.57 -36.72 -64.43
C GLU A 47 4.34 -36.21 -63.68
N VAL A 48 3.62 -37.12 -63.03
CA VAL A 48 2.63 -36.77 -62.02
C VAL A 48 3.38 -36.35 -60.77
N LYS A 49 3.41 -35.04 -60.50
CA LYS A 49 3.70 -34.49 -59.18
C LYS A 49 2.76 -35.13 -58.17
N SER A 50 3.32 -35.83 -57.19
CA SER A 50 2.57 -36.30 -56.02
C SER A 50 2.19 -35.11 -55.15
N GLU A 51 0.94 -34.67 -55.22
CA GLU A 51 0.31 -33.85 -54.19
C GLU A 51 -0.41 -34.76 -53.19
N ASN A 52 0.08 -34.80 -51.96
CA ASN A 52 -0.75 -34.70 -50.75
C ASN A 52 0.14 -34.56 -49.50
N GLU A 53 0.83 -33.43 -49.36
CA GLU A 53 1.20 -32.94 -48.03
C GLU A 53 0.01 -32.15 -47.50
N THR A 54 -0.74 -32.70 -46.56
CA THR A 54 -1.70 -31.92 -45.77
C THR A 54 -0.92 -30.80 -45.06
N ALA A 55 -1.15 -29.54 -45.44
CA ALA A 55 -0.50 -28.40 -44.81
C ALA A 55 -0.73 -28.45 -43.29
N GLN A 56 0.37 -28.46 -42.52
CA GLN A 56 0.31 -28.51 -41.07
C GLN A 56 -0.44 -27.29 -40.54
N GLU A 57 -1.52 -27.49 -39.77
CA GLU A 57 -2.39 -26.38 -39.28
C GLU A 57 -1.66 -25.45 -38.30
N TYR A 58 -0.70 -26.01 -37.54
CA TYR A 58 0.08 -25.29 -36.54
C TYR A 58 1.58 -25.51 -36.73
N GLN A 59 2.34 -24.45 -36.49
CA GLN A 59 3.78 -24.49 -36.27
C GLN A 59 4.09 -24.55 -34.78
N TYR A 60 5.13 -25.32 -34.44
CA TYR A 60 5.59 -25.56 -33.09
C TYR A 60 7.01 -25.03 -32.92
N ALA A 61 7.25 -24.33 -31.82
CA ALA A 61 8.54 -23.71 -31.53
C ALA A 61 8.65 -23.40 -30.03
N TYR A 62 9.83 -22.96 -29.60
CA TYR A 62 9.96 -22.23 -28.34
C TYR A 62 9.89 -20.73 -28.58
N ALA A 63 9.28 -19.99 -27.65
CA ALA A 63 9.27 -18.54 -27.66
C ALA A 63 9.71 -17.95 -26.30
N ALA A 64 10.40 -16.82 -26.34
CA ALA A 64 10.70 -16.06 -25.14
C ALA A 64 9.51 -15.19 -24.74
N LEU A 65 9.01 -15.33 -23.51
CA LEU A 65 7.87 -14.57 -22.98
C LEU A 65 8.26 -13.76 -21.75
N SER A 66 7.69 -12.58 -21.57
CA SER A 66 7.82 -11.85 -20.31
C SER A 66 7.12 -12.59 -19.16
N TRP A 67 7.49 -12.27 -17.92
CA TRP A 67 6.83 -12.81 -16.72
C TRP A 67 5.32 -12.61 -16.76
N ALA A 68 4.87 -11.40 -17.10
CA ALA A 68 3.45 -11.08 -17.20
C ALA A 68 2.75 -11.90 -18.29
N GLU A 69 3.35 -12.05 -19.48
CA GLU A 69 2.75 -12.85 -20.56
C GLU A 69 2.63 -14.34 -20.18
N TYR A 70 3.67 -14.89 -19.58
CA TYR A 70 3.68 -16.29 -19.15
C TYR A 70 2.57 -16.60 -18.14
N TRP A 71 2.50 -15.79 -17.07
CA TRP A 71 1.58 -16.01 -15.95
C TRP A 71 0.14 -15.55 -16.20
N LYS A 72 -0.12 -14.73 -17.23
CA LYS A 72 -1.43 -14.07 -17.48
C LYS A 72 -2.64 -14.99 -17.41
N ASN A 73 -2.49 -16.23 -17.88
CA ASN A 73 -3.59 -17.20 -17.98
C ASN A 73 -3.33 -18.48 -17.16
N GLU A 74 -2.41 -18.45 -16.20
CA GLU A 74 -2.06 -19.61 -15.35
C GLU A 74 -2.84 -19.64 -14.01
N ASP A 75 -3.94 -18.90 -13.91
CA ASP A 75 -4.80 -18.83 -12.70
C ASP A 75 -4.07 -18.46 -11.39
N VAL A 76 -2.96 -17.73 -11.51
CA VAL A 76 -2.21 -17.22 -10.35
C VAL A 76 -2.71 -15.85 -9.91
N TYR A 77 -2.47 -15.50 -8.64
CA TYR A 77 -2.81 -14.20 -8.08
C TYR A 77 -2.14 -13.07 -8.88
N ASN A 78 -2.93 -12.04 -9.20
CA ASN A 78 -2.48 -10.88 -9.97
C ASN A 78 -1.85 -11.23 -11.34
N ALA A 79 -2.29 -12.34 -11.95
CA ALA A 79 -1.82 -12.84 -13.23
C ALA A 79 -1.75 -11.74 -14.31
N GLY A 80 -0.60 -11.66 -14.97
CA GLY A 80 -0.36 -10.72 -16.07
C GLY A 80 -0.25 -9.25 -15.68
N SER A 81 -0.30 -8.92 -14.39
CA SER A 81 -0.08 -7.56 -13.93
C SER A 81 1.39 -7.16 -14.04
N THR A 82 1.65 -6.00 -14.63
CA THR A 82 2.98 -5.40 -14.75
C THR A 82 3.15 -4.24 -13.77
N GLU A 83 2.38 -4.21 -12.68
CA GLU A 83 2.49 -3.14 -11.67
C GLU A 83 3.82 -3.26 -10.92
N SER A 84 4.70 -2.26 -11.08
CA SER A 84 5.96 -2.17 -10.35
C SER A 84 5.79 -1.53 -8.98
N SER A 85 6.64 -1.88 -8.02
CA SER A 85 6.76 -1.16 -6.74
C SER A 85 7.88 -0.12 -6.80
N ALA A 86 7.66 1.04 -6.15
CA ALA A 86 8.72 2.00 -5.87
C ALA A 86 9.35 1.77 -4.47
N GLU A 87 8.84 0.77 -3.74
CA GLU A 87 9.35 0.38 -2.43
C GLU A 87 10.48 -0.61 -2.64
N GLU A 88 11.62 -0.30 -2.03
CA GLU A 88 12.76 -1.20 -1.96
C GLU A 88 12.52 -2.26 -0.86
N ASP A 89 13.11 -3.44 -1.05
CA ASP A 89 13.30 -4.38 0.04
C ASP A 89 14.47 -3.97 0.96
N ALA A 90 14.74 -4.77 2.00
CA ALA A 90 15.84 -4.51 2.94
C ALA A 90 17.25 -4.51 2.28
N LYS A 91 17.34 -4.93 1.02
CA LYS A 91 18.58 -4.98 0.22
C LYS A 91 18.63 -3.88 -0.84
N GLY A 92 17.65 -2.96 -0.86
CA GLY A 92 17.58 -1.87 -1.84
C GLY A 92 17.03 -2.31 -3.20
N GLU A 93 16.30 -3.42 -3.29
CA GLU A 93 15.83 -4.02 -4.55
C GLU A 93 14.35 -3.68 -4.81
N LEU A 94 14.03 -3.22 -6.03
CA LEU A 94 12.69 -2.77 -6.45
C LEU A 94 11.85 -3.92 -7.04
N ASP A 95 11.67 -5.01 -6.29
CA ASP A 95 11.04 -6.24 -6.82
C ASP A 95 9.81 -6.71 -6.02
N LYS A 96 9.27 -5.82 -5.20
CA LYS A 96 7.97 -5.96 -4.54
C LYS A 96 6.78 -5.71 -5.49
N GLY A 97 7.04 -5.56 -6.80
CA GLY A 97 6.02 -5.44 -7.84
C GLY A 97 5.31 -6.76 -8.15
N ALA A 98 4.48 -6.75 -9.17
CA ALA A 98 3.76 -7.91 -9.68
C ALA A 98 4.67 -8.74 -10.62
N PHE A 99 4.23 -8.99 -11.86
CA PHE A 99 4.98 -9.71 -12.90
C PHE A 99 5.71 -8.77 -13.87
N ASP A 100 6.10 -7.59 -13.40
CA ASP A 100 7.02 -6.69 -14.08
C ASP A 100 8.46 -7.23 -14.12
N THR A 101 9.28 -6.63 -14.98
CA THR A 101 10.70 -6.99 -15.14
C THR A 101 11.44 -6.90 -13.81
N VAL A 102 12.12 -7.98 -13.44
CA VAL A 102 13.01 -8.00 -12.27
C VAL A 102 14.19 -7.07 -12.56
N SER A 103 14.30 -5.99 -11.80
CA SER A 103 15.34 -4.97 -11.96
C SER A 103 16.20 -4.89 -10.70
N ARG A 104 17.52 -5.07 -10.84
CA ARG A 104 18.41 -5.22 -9.69
C ARG A 104 19.63 -4.32 -9.83
N ALA A 105 19.88 -3.52 -8.78
CA ALA A 105 21.05 -2.65 -8.69
C ALA A 105 22.29 -3.35 -8.11
N THR A 106 22.14 -4.58 -7.60
CA THR A 106 23.23 -5.32 -6.93
C THR A 106 23.82 -6.40 -7.85
N THR A 107 25.10 -6.71 -7.65
CA THR A 107 25.84 -7.78 -8.37
C THR A 107 25.99 -9.06 -7.55
N ASN A 108 25.45 -9.05 -6.32
CA ASN A 108 25.71 -10.06 -5.32
C ASN A 108 24.68 -11.20 -5.35
N HIS A 109 23.47 -10.94 -5.87
CA HIS A 109 22.40 -11.92 -5.91
C HIS A 109 22.06 -12.31 -7.35
N GLY A 110 21.97 -13.61 -7.62
CA GLY A 110 21.11 -14.16 -8.66
C GLY A 110 21.46 -13.96 -10.15
N LEU A 111 22.31 -13.01 -10.57
CA LEU A 111 22.49 -12.71 -12.00
C LEU A 111 22.87 -13.95 -12.83
N HIS A 112 24.01 -14.60 -12.55
CA HIS A 112 24.46 -15.76 -13.32
C HIS A 112 23.78 -17.08 -12.91
N ARG A 113 23.30 -17.17 -11.67
CA ARG A 113 22.64 -18.38 -11.12
C ARG A 113 21.14 -18.39 -11.27
N GLY A 114 20.55 -17.34 -11.80
CA GLY A 114 19.09 -17.21 -11.82
C GLY A 114 18.52 -16.50 -13.03
N SER A 115 19.28 -16.41 -14.11
CA SER A 115 18.76 -15.92 -15.38
C SER A 115 19.06 -16.86 -16.56
N TYR A 116 19.56 -18.08 -16.32
CA TYR A 116 20.00 -18.97 -17.41
C TYR A 116 18.85 -19.56 -18.25
N GLN A 117 17.65 -19.74 -17.68
CA GLN A 117 16.43 -20.06 -18.44
C GLN A 117 15.64 -18.81 -18.84
N CYS A 118 16.20 -17.62 -18.60
CA CYS A 118 15.49 -16.36 -18.74
C CYS A 118 16.15 -15.45 -19.76
N THR A 119 15.38 -14.49 -20.27
CA THR A 119 15.92 -13.36 -21.02
C THR A 119 16.48 -12.33 -20.05
N SER A 120 17.79 -12.02 -20.19
CA SER A 120 18.47 -11.06 -19.31
C SER A 120 19.37 -10.07 -20.06
N GLU A 121 19.46 -8.86 -19.50
CA GLU A 121 20.35 -7.80 -20.00
C GLU A 121 21.10 -7.20 -18.82
N ILE A 122 22.42 -7.10 -18.94
CA ILE A 122 23.31 -6.47 -17.95
C ILE A 122 23.62 -5.06 -18.45
N THR A 123 23.48 -4.05 -17.59
CA THR A 123 23.94 -2.69 -17.83
C THR A 123 25.21 -2.44 -17.03
N MET A 124 26.30 -2.11 -17.73
CA MET A 124 27.58 -1.74 -17.16
C MET A 124 27.60 -0.25 -16.80
N LYS A 125 28.46 0.16 -15.86
CA LYS A 125 28.60 1.56 -15.39
C LYS A 125 29.04 2.55 -16.47
N ASP A 126 29.66 2.07 -17.53
CA ASP A 126 29.99 2.87 -18.71
C ASP A 126 28.82 3.03 -19.69
N GLY A 127 27.66 2.45 -19.36
CA GLY A 127 26.44 2.43 -20.18
C GLY A 127 26.34 1.25 -21.14
N THR A 128 27.34 0.37 -21.22
CA THR A 128 27.32 -0.81 -22.10
C THR A 128 26.20 -1.77 -21.69
N LYS A 129 25.44 -2.26 -22.67
CA LYS A 129 24.35 -3.23 -22.47
C LYS A 129 24.71 -4.58 -23.07
N LEU A 130 24.69 -5.62 -22.23
CA LEU A 130 25.04 -7.00 -22.60
C LEU A 130 23.77 -7.86 -22.56
N LYS A 131 23.22 -8.19 -23.72
CA LYS A 131 22.07 -9.09 -23.85
C LYS A 131 22.55 -10.54 -23.80
N VAL A 132 22.33 -11.20 -22.67
CA VAL A 132 22.95 -12.50 -22.38
C VAL A 132 22.09 -13.61 -23.01
N ALA A 133 22.72 -14.48 -23.81
CA ALA A 133 22.09 -15.70 -24.29
C ALA A 133 22.23 -16.84 -23.27
N TYR A 134 23.44 -17.07 -22.76
CA TYR A 134 23.74 -18.05 -21.72
C TYR A 134 25.10 -17.76 -21.07
N TYR A 135 25.35 -18.35 -19.91
CA TYR A 135 26.59 -18.20 -19.16
C TYR A 135 27.51 -19.40 -19.39
N THR A 136 28.80 -19.13 -19.56
CA THR A 136 29.86 -20.16 -19.65
C THR A 136 30.68 -20.22 -18.36
N GLY A 137 30.52 -19.23 -17.47
CA GLY A 137 31.12 -19.20 -16.14
C GLY A 137 30.59 -18.03 -15.30
N VAL A 138 31.16 -17.85 -14.10
CA VAL A 138 30.68 -16.85 -13.11
C VAL A 138 30.79 -15.40 -13.60
N THR A 139 31.69 -15.11 -14.54
CA THR A 139 31.97 -13.76 -15.07
C THR A 139 32.10 -13.73 -16.60
N ALA A 140 31.58 -14.76 -17.27
CA ALA A 140 31.68 -14.91 -18.73
C ALA A 140 30.47 -15.64 -19.30
N GLY A 141 30.17 -15.36 -20.56
CA GLY A 141 29.05 -15.98 -21.26
C GLY A 141 29.06 -15.66 -22.74
N VAL A 142 27.92 -15.90 -23.38
CA VAL A 142 27.68 -15.61 -24.79
C VAL A 142 26.48 -14.69 -24.89
N LEU A 143 26.58 -13.68 -25.73
CA LEU A 143 25.52 -12.71 -26.01
C LEU A 143 24.52 -13.28 -27.03
N THR A 144 23.35 -12.65 -27.16
CA THR A 144 22.32 -13.07 -28.12
C THR A 144 22.73 -12.97 -29.59
N ASP A 145 23.82 -12.27 -29.89
CA ASP A 145 24.43 -12.20 -31.23
C ASP A 145 25.51 -13.27 -31.47
N GLY A 146 25.74 -14.16 -30.48
CA GLY A 146 26.75 -15.22 -30.54
C GLY A 146 28.15 -14.80 -30.07
N ASN A 147 28.39 -13.51 -29.79
CA ASN A 147 29.71 -13.07 -29.35
C ASN A 147 29.97 -13.46 -27.88
N PRO A 148 31.17 -13.96 -27.55
CA PRO A 148 31.54 -14.17 -26.15
C PRO A 148 31.73 -12.83 -25.44
N PHE A 149 31.41 -12.80 -24.14
CA PHE A 149 31.67 -11.64 -23.29
C PHE A 149 32.28 -12.06 -21.96
N SER A 150 33.00 -11.13 -21.34
CA SER A 150 33.47 -11.21 -19.97
C SER A 150 33.27 -9.87 -19.29
N TYR A 151 32.99 -9.88 -17.99
CA TYR A 151 32.77 -8.66 -17.22
C TYR A 151 33.40 -8.76 -15.84
N ASN A 152 33.74 -7.61 -15.25
CA ASN A 152 34.02 -7.53 -13.82
C ASN A 152 32.73 -7.16 -13.09
N LYS A 153 32.37 -7.92 -12.05
CA LYS A 153 31.17 -7.66 -11.26
C LYS A 153 31.11 -6.22 -10.74
N LYS A 154 32.26 -5.64 -10.38
CA LYS A 154 32.33 -4.26 -9.86
C LYS A 154 31.91 -3.20 -10.89
N ASP A 155 31.90 -3.54 -12.17
CA ASP A 155 31.61 -2.62 -13.27
C ASP A 155 30.17 -2.73 -13.75
N ILE A 156 29.37 -3.63 -13.19
CA ILE A 156 27.93 -3.69 -13.42
C ILE A 156 27.25 -2.56 -12.63
N GLU A 157 26.35 -1.86 -13.30
CA GLU A 157 25.44 -0.89 -12.70
C GLU A 157 24.12 -1.55 -12.30
N SER A 158 23.55 -2.35 -13.19
CA SER A 158 22.31 -3.08 -12.93
C SER A 158 22.13 -4.25 -13.89
N TYR A 159 21.17 -5.11 -13.61
CA TYR A 159 20.69 -6.08 -14.58
C TYR A 159 19.17 -6.21 -14.54
N VAL A 160 18.61 -6.71 -15.63
CA VAL A 160 17.19 -7.00 -15.76
C VAL A 160 16.95 -8.44 -16.17
N VAL A 161 15.89 -9.05 -15.65
CA VAL A 161 15.37 -10.36 -16.08
C VAL A 161 13.91 -10.19 -16.48
N THR A 162 13.62 -10.37 -17.77
CA THR A 162 12.32 -9.98 -18.36
C THR A 162 11.31 -11.12 -18.34
N GLY A 163 11.76 -12.37 -18.47
CA GLY A 163 10.91 -13.54 -18.42
C GLY A 163 11.62 -14.77 -18.97
N LEU A 164 10.85 -15.78 -19.36
CA LEU A 164 11.36 -17.08 -19.80
C LEU A 164 11.90 -17.05 -21.22
N LYS A 165 12.97 -17.81 -21.49
CA LYS A 165 13.60 -17.94 -22.80
C LYS A 165 12.92 -19.00 -23.68
N TYR A 166 12.48 -20.10 -23.07
CA TYR A 166 11.99 -21.28 -23.78
C TYR A 166 10.60 -21.69 -23.31
N VAL A 167 9.56 -21.02 -23.80
CA VAL A 167 8.18 -21.44 -23.58
C VAL A 167 7.69 -22.20 -24.81
N PRO A 168 7.33 -23.50 -24.70
CA PRO A 168 6.85 -24.25 -25.85
C PRO A 168 5.51 -23.68 -26.31
N VAL A 169 5.41 -23.36 -27.59
CA VAL A 169 4.23 -22.73 -28.18
C VAL A 169 3.76 -23.46 -29.43
N LYS A 170 2.44 -23.44 -29.66
CA LYS A 170 1.83 -23.72 -30.96
C LYS A 170 1.16 -22.47 -31.51
N VAL A 171 1.43 -22.17 -32.78
CA VAL A 171 0.94 -20.99 -33.49
C VAL A 171 0.29 -21.44 -34.78
N LYS A 172 -0.84 -20.86 -35.17
CA LYS A 172 -1.42 -21.16 -36.49
C LYS A 172 -0.40 -20.82 -37.58
N THR A 173 -0.28 -21.69 -38.57
CA THR A 173 0.74 -21.55 -39.63
C THR A 173 0.65 -20.20 -40.34
N ASP A 174 -0.57 -19.71 -40.61
CA ASP A 174 -0.82 -18.39 -41.22
C ASP A 174 -0.35 -17.19 -40.37
N ASP A 175 -0.22 -17.38 -39.05
CA ASP A 175 0.18 -16.34 -38.11
C ASP A 175 1.66 -16.43 -37.72
N TYR A 176 2.35 -17.51 -38.09
CA TYR A 176 3.67 -17.85 -37.56
C TYR A 176 4.76 -16.84 -37.94
N GLU A 177 4.78 -16.36 -39.19
CA GLU A 177 5.75 -15.34 -39.61
C GLU A 177 5.54 -14.00 -38.88
N ALA A 178 4.29 -13.62 -38.64
CA ALA A 178 3.98 -12.44 -37.84
C ALA A 178 4.39 -12.62 -36.37
N PHE A 179 4.28 -13.84 -35.85
CA PHE A 179 4.70 -14.17 -34.49
C PHE A 179 6.23 -14.10 -34.35
N LYS A 180 6.98 -14.67 -35.30
CA LYS A 180 8.46 -14.56 -35.34
C LYS A 180 8.95 -13.12 -35.45
N ALA A 181 8.20 -12.26 -36.12
CA ALA A 181 8.51 -10.82 -36.17
C ALA A 181 8.30 -10.11 -34.82
N ALA A 182 7.42 -10.65 -33.95
CA ALA A 182 7.06 -10.04 -32.68
C ALA A 182 7.82 -10.63 -31.46
N TYR A 183 8.27 -11.88 -31.54
CA TYR A 183 8.89 -12.61 -30.44
C TYR A 183 10.24 -13.21 -30.84
N THR A 184 11.13 -13.39 -29.87
CA THR A 184 12.29 -14.26 -30.05
C THR A 184 11.82 -15.70 -30.05
N VAL A 185 11.98 -16.38 -31.19
CA VAL A 185 11.55 -17.75 -31.42
C VAL A 185 12.78 -18.63 -31.68
N VAL A 186 12.75 -19.86 -31.16
CA VAL A 186 13.70 -20.92 -31.51
C VAL A 186 12.90 -22.01 -32.18
N GLU A 187 13.16 -22.21 -33.48
CA GLU A 187 12.38 -23.13 -34.32
C GLU A 187 12.79 -24.57 -34.01
N ASN A 188 11.90 -25.53 -34.27
CA ASN A 188 12.26 -26.94 -34.17
C ASN A 188 13.47 -27.25 -35.07
N GLY A 189 14.46 -27.97 -34.55
CA GLY A 189 15.74 -28.22 -35.20
C GLY A 189 16.87 -27.25 -34.81
N ASP A 190 16.55 -26.09 -34.22
CA ASP A 190 17.56 -25.17 -33.71
C ASP A 190 18.10 -25.60 -32.33
N THR A 191 19.29 -25.10 -32.00
CA THR A 191 19.98 -25.43 -30.74
C THR A 191 19.46 -24.62 -29.56
N LEU A 192 19.22 -25.28 -28.43
CA LEU A 192 18.93 -24.66 -27.14
C LEU A 192 20.23 -24.50 -26.35
N SER A 193 20.36 -23.33 -25.74
CA SER A 193 21.43 -22.99 -24.80
C SER A 193 20.88 -22.48 -23.47
N GLY A 194 21.42 -22.96 -22.36
CA GLY A 194 20.96 -22.60 -21.03
C GLY A 194 21.73 -23.30 -19.92
N GLY A 195 21.17 -23.26 -18.72
CA GLY A 195 21.81 -23.78 -17.52
C GLY A 195 23.06 -23.01 -17.09
N PHE A 196 23.63 -23.42 -15.96
CA PHE A 196 24.84 -22.84 -15.38
C PHE A 196 25.68 -23.97 -14.79
N THR A 197 27.02 -23.88 -14.89
CA THR A 197 27.91 -24.91 -14.35
C THR A 197 28.51 -24.45 -13.03
N GLU A 198 28.04 -25.04 -11.93
CA GLU A 198 28.60 -24.88 -10.58
C GLU A 198 28.03 -25.97 -9.66
N ASN A 199 28.88 -26.61 -8.86
CA ASN A 199 28.47 -27.74 -8.00
C ASN A 199 27.71 -28.82 -8.79
N ASN A 200 26.45 -29.10 -8.45
CA ASN A 200 25.62 -30.10 -9.11
C ASN A 200 24.89 -29.56 -10.35
N LEU A 201 25.03 -28.26 -10.66
CA LEU A 201 24.41 -27.64 -11.83
C LEU A 201 25.22 -27.92 -13.08
N LYS A 202 24.51 -28.11 -14.19
CA LYS A 202 25.10 -28.36 -15.50
C LYS A 202 24.49 -27.39 -16.51
N ASN A 203 25.34 -26.69 -17.25
CA ASN A 203 24.87 -26.00 -18.45
C ASN A 203 24.59 -26.98 -19.60
N TYR A 204 23.91 -26.49 -20.63
CA TYR A 204 23.69 -27.20 -21.87
C TYR A 204 23.76 -26.22 -23.04
N THR A 205 24.33 -26.66 -24.15
CA THR A 205 24.46 -25.85 -25.39
C THR A 205 24.25 -26.68 -26.65
N ASP A 206 23.85 -27.94 -26.50
CA ASP A 206 23.84 -29.00 -27.50
C ASP A 206 22.45 -29.67 -27.62
N LEU A 207 21.48 -29.25 -26.80
CA LEU A 207 20.10 -29.69 -26.92
C LEU A 207 19.48 -29.10 -28.20
N VAL A 208 18.57 -29.83 -28.83
CA VAL A 208 17.89 -29.39 -30.06
C VAL A 208 16.39 -29.30 -29.80
N ALA A 209 15.75 -28.22 -30.25
CA ALA A 209 14.33 -28.00 -30.07
C ALA A 209 13.49 -29.02 -30.87
N GLU A 210 12.50 -29.63 -30.23
CA GLU A 210 11.50 -30.50 -30.87
C GLU A 210 10.16 -30.39 -30.14
N VAL A 211 9.51 -29.22 -30.26
CA VAL A 211 8.19 -28.97 -29.69
C VAL A 211 7.13 -29.66 -30.52
N THR A 212 6.21 -30.33 -29.85
CA THR A 212 5.09 -31.09 -30.42
C THR A 212 3.78 -30.68 -29.75
N GLU A 213 2.66 -31.19 -30.24
CA GLU A 213 1.36 -31.00 -29.59
C GLU A 213 1.28 -31.59 -28.18
N ASN A 214 2.12 -32.58 -27.87
CA ASN A 214 2.15 -33.27 -26.58
C ASN A 214 3.27 -32.77 -25.66
N THR A 215 4.00 -31.73 -26.04
CA THR A 215 5.08 -31.17 -25.20
C THR A 215 4.52 -30.65 -23.87
N ASN A 216 5.11 -31.08 -22.75
CA ASN A 216 4.67 -30.63 -21.43
C ASN A 216 4.86 -29.12 -21.29
N GLY A 217 3.81 -28.41 -20.87
CA GLY A 217 3.81 -26.96 -20.72
C GLY A 217 3.48 -26.17 -21.99
N LEU A 218 3.07 -26.83 -23.08
CA LEU A 218 2.71 -26.18 -24.35
C LEU A 218 1.65 -25.08 -24.14
N LYS A 219 1.87 -23.90 -24.73
CA LYS A 219 0.88 -22.81 -24.80
C LYS A 219 0.38 -22.61 -26.23
N THR A 220 -0.92 -22.36 -26.36
CA THR A 220 -1.52 -21.95 -27.64
C THR A 220 -1.39 -20.45 -27.82
N VAL A 221 -0.84 -20.03 -28.95
CA VAL A 221 -0.71 -18.63 -29.33
C VAL A 221 -1.90 -18.23 -30.19
N THR A 222 -2.54 -17.11 -29.84
CA THR A 222 -3.63 -16.50 -30.61
C THR A 222 -3.25 -15.09 -31.00
N LYS A 223 -3.25 -14.79 -32.29
CA LYS A 223 -3.14 -13.42 -32.79
C LYS A 223 -4.47 -12.70 -32.59
N ASN A 224 -4.41 -11.55 -31.93
CA ASN A 224 -5.56 -10.70 -31.63
C ASN A 224 -5.88 -9.80 -32.82
N GLU A 225 -7.09 -9.23 -32.84
CA GLU A 225 -7.54 -8.31 -33.91
C GLU A 225 -6.64 -7.07 -34.08
N ASP A 226 -5.94 -6.65 -33.02
CA ASP A 226 -5.02 -5.52 -33.04
C ASP A 226 -3.58 -5.89 -33.48
N GLY A 227 -3.37 -7.15 -33.87
CA GLY A 227 -2.08 -7.69 -34.29
C GLY A 227 -1.15 -8.11 -33.14
N SER A 228 -1.53 -7.90 -31.88
CA SER A 228 -0.80 -8.44 -30.73
C SER A 228 -1.05 -9.94 -30.56
N PHE A 229 -0.26 -10.62 -29.72
CA PHE A 229 -0.44 -12.05 -29.44
C PHE A 229 -0.87 -12.29 -28.00
N SER A 230 -1.63 -13.35 -27.79
CA SER A 230 -2.02 -13.85 -26.47
C SER A 230 -1.70 -15.34 -26.34
N PHE A 231 -1.47 -15.79 -25.12
CA PHE A 231 -1.00 -17.14 -24.81
C PHE A 231 -1.98 -17.82 -23.87
N SER A 232 -2.35 -19.07 -24.12
CA SER A 232 -3.19 -19.84 -23.20
C SER A 232 -2.49 -20.15 -21.87
N ALA A 233 -3.25 -20.70 -20.92
CA ALA A 233 -2.68 -21.52 -19.86
C ALA A 233 -1.82 -22.63 -20.48
N ARG A 234 -0.79 -23.07 -19.78
CA ARG A 234 0.03 -24.19 -20.24
C ARG A 234 -0.78 -25.49 -20.21
N VAL A 235 -0.48 -26.41 -21.13
CA VAL A 235 -0.96 -27.79 -21.04
C VAL A 235 -0.20 -28.50 -19.94
N ASN A 236 -0.90 -28.85 -18.86
CA ASN A 236 -0.35 -29.66 -17.78
C ASN A 236 -0.35 -31.14 -18.19
N LYS A 237 0.74 -31.87 -17.89
CA LYS A 237 0.89 -33.31 -18.14
C LYS A 237 1.00 -33.70 -19.63
N GLY A 238 1.75 -32.92 -20.40
CA GLY A 238 2.20 -33.39 -21.71
C GLY A 238 3.11 -34.63 -21.58
N THR A 239 3.26 -35.40 -22.65
CA THR A 239 4.08 -36.62 -22.67
C THR A 239 5.48 -36.40 -23.25
N ASP A 240 5.69 -35.31 -23.99
CA ASP A 240 6.92 -35.06 -24.72
C ASP A 240 7.79 -34.01 -24.02
N SER A 241 9.11 -34.13 -24.14
CA SER A 241 10.08 -33.23 -23.49
C SER A 241 10.21 -31.86 -24.18
N GLY A 242 9.82 -31.79 -25.46
CA GLY A 242 10.12 -30.64 -26.31
C GLY A 242 11.59 -30.57 -26.76
N ILE A 243 12.38 -31.61 -26.52
CA ILE A 243 13.81 -31.71 -26.88
C ILE A 243 13.99 -32.96 -27.74
N LYS A 244 14.68 -32.79 -28.87
CA LYS A 244 14.93 -33.86 -29.83
C LYS A 244 15.65 -35.03 -29.19
N ASP A 245 15.17 -36.24 -29.50
CA ASP A 245 15.75 -37.51 -29.03
C ASP A 245 15.83 -37.64 -27.49
N ALA A 246 15.08 -36.83 -26.74
CA ALA A 246 15.08 -36.83 -25.28
C ALA A 246 13.69 -37.17 -24.72
N ALA A 247 13.63 -38.20 -23.88
CA ALA A 247 12.40 -38.52 -23.15
C ALA A 247 12.06 -37.46 -22.10
N LEU A 248 10.76 -37.31 -21.79
CA LEU A 248 10.30 -36.44 -20.70
C LEU A 248 10.82 -36.97 -19.36
N LYS A 249 11.63 -36.16 -18.67
CA LYS A 249 12.32 -36.56 -17.43
C LYS A 249 11.40 -36.47 -16.22
N THR A 250 11.64 -37.32 -15.22
CA THR A 250 11.04 -37.19 -13.88
C THR A 250 12.14 -36.82 -12.90
N ALA A 251 11.88 -35.86 -12.02
CA ALA A 251 12.83 -35.46 -11.00
C ALA A 251 12.78 -36.45 -9.82
N GLU A 252 13.94 -36.99 -9.45
CA GLU A 252 14.11 -38.00 -8.39
C GLU A 252 15.27 -37.61 -7.48
N ASN A 253 15.39 -38.23 -6.30
CA ASN A 253 16.49 -38.01 -5.34
C ASN A 253 16.63 -36.54 -4.91
N ILE A 254 15.50 -35.86 -4.74
CA ILE A 254 15.43 -34.48 -4.23
C ILE A 254 14.93 -34.51 -2.79
N THR A 255 15.69 -33.89 -1.90
CA THR A 255 15.28 -33.63 -0.52
C THR A 255 14.73 -32.22 -0.42
N THR A 256 13.52 -32.09 0.14
CA THR A 256 12.84 -30.80 0.30
C THR A 256 12.84 -30.39 1.77
N THR A 257 13.13 -29.12 2.05
CA THR A 257 13.11 -28.57 3.41
C THR A 257 12.37 -27.23 3.43
N VAL A 258 11.27 -27.15 4.18
CA VAL A 258 10.60 -25.88 4.50
C VAL A 258 11.43 -25.17 5.56
N LYS A 259 11.90 -23.96 5.27
CA LYS A 259 12.81 -23.23 6.15
C LYS A 259 12.04 -22.50 7.25
N GLU A 260 12.68 -22.32 8.39
CA GLU A 260 12.21 -21.37 9.40
C GLU A 260 12.33 -19.94 8.85
N ALA A 261 11.37 -19.11 9.22
CA ALA A 261 11.31 -17.71 8.87
C ALA A 261 12.46 -16.94 9.52
N ASN A 262 13.31 -16.33 8.70
CA ASN A 262 14.34 -15.41 9.17
C ASN A 262 14.41 -14.10 8.38
N GLY A 263 13.58 -13.94 7.35
CA GLY A 263 13.49 -12.74 6.49
C GLY A 263 14.78 -12.35 5.76
N SER A 264 15.85 -13.14 5.86
CA SER A 264 17.20 -12.75 5.42
C SER A 264 17.33 -12.62 3.90
N TYR A 265 16.39 -13.19 3.16
CA TYR A 265 16.29 -13.13 1.71
C TYR A 265 15.04 -12.37 1.23
N GLY A 266 14.34 -11.73 2.16
CA GLY A 266 13.06 -11.06 1.91
C GLY A 266 11.92 -12.04 1.67
N GLU A 267 12.11 -13.34 1.94
CA GLU A 267 11.09 -14.36 1.73
C GLU A 267 9.86 -14.11 2.61
N PHE A 268 8.65 -14.37 2.09
CA PHE A 268 7.50 -14.61 2.96
C PHE A 268 7.51 -16.06 3.49
N LEU A 269 7.77 -17.01 2.60
CA LEU A 269 7.89 -18.45 2.89
C LEU A 269 8.96 -19.04 1.97
N ARG A 270 9.75 -20.01 2.47
CA ARG A 270 10.88 -20.57 1.74
C ARG A 270 10.97 -22.09 1.82
N VAL A 271 11.28 -22.70 0.68
CA VAL A 271 11.57 -24.11 0.51
C VAL A 271 12.93 -24.26 -0.17
N ASP A 272 13.80 -25.08 0.41
CA ASP A 272 15.09 -25.46 -0.20
C ASP A 272 15.00 -26.88 -0.78
N LEU A 273 15.43 -27.04 -2.04
CA LEU A 273 15.64 -28.35 -2.67
C LEU A 273 17.13 -28.70 -2.65
N THR A 274 17.45 -29.92 -2.21
CA THR A 274 18.80 -30.49 -2.09
C THR A 274 18.81 -31.96 -2.54
N GLY A 275 19.90 -32.69 -2.32
CA GLY A 275 20.07 -34.08 -2.76
C GLY A 275 20.92 -34.21 -4.02
N ASP A 276 20.93 -35.39 -4.64
CA ASP A 276 21.73 -35.60 -5.86
C ASP A 276 21.00 -35.14 -7.12
N GLY A 277 19.65 -35.15 -7.09
CA GLY A 277 18.82 -34.81 -8.24
C GLY A 277 18.51 -33.33 -8.43
N TYR A 278 18.66 -32.49 -7.40
CA TYR A 278 18.20 -31.09 -7.49
C TYR A 278 18.97 -30.28 -8.54
N GLY A 279 20.24 -30.63 -8.80
CA GLY A 279 21.09 -29.87 -9.70
C GLY A 279 20.60 -29.92 -11.15
N ALA A 280 20.13 -31.10 -11.59
CA ALA A 280 19.58 -31.30 -12.93
C ALA A 280 18.21 -30.60 -13.08
N LEU A 281 17.28 -30.81 -12.14
CA LEU A 281 15.98 -30.12 -12.16
C LEU A 281 16.16 -28.60 -12.09
N GLY A 282 17.04 -28.15 -11.21
CA GLY A 282 17.35 -26.74 -11.03
C GLY A 282 17.90 -26.10 -12.29
N ALA A 283 18.91 -26.70 -12.93
CA ALA A 283 19.51 -26.17 -14.17
C ALA A 283 18.51 -26.03 -15.35
N ASP A 284 17.43 -26.80 -15.33
CA ASP A 284 16.34 -26.74 -16.30
C ASP A 284 15.12 -25.94 -15.81
N MET A 285 15.11 -25.46 -14.55
CA MET A 285 13.97 -24.79 -13.94
C MET A 285 13.64 -23.46 -14.63
N GLN A 286 12.38 -23.31 -15.01
CA GLN A 286 11.85 -22.14 -15.69
C GLN A 286 11.06 -21.26 -14.71
N ALA A 287 10.06 -21.83 -14.05
CA ALA A 287 9.13 -21.11 -13.20
C ALA A 287 8.57 -22.02 -12.10
N VAL A 288 8.04 -21.42 -11.03
CA VAL A 288 7.44 -22.15 -9.91
C VAL A 288 6.06 -21.58 -9.58
N GLU A 289 5.07 -22.45 -9.44
CA GLU A 289 3.75 -22.14 -8.90
C GLU A 289 3.69 -22.56 -7.43
N TRP A 290 3.14 -21.69 -6.59
CA TRP A 290 2.78 -22.01 -5.21
C TRP A 290 1.27 -22.02 -5.08
N THR A 291 0.69 -23.03 -4.45
CA THR A 291 -0.76 -23.10 -4.23
C THR A 291 -1.05 -23.26 -2.76
N TYR A 292 -1.90 -22.38 -2.22
CA TYR A 292 -2.31 -22.38 -0.83
C TYR A 292 -3.67 -23.06 -0.67
N TYR A 293 -3.79 -23.94 0.32
CA TYR A 293 -5.00 -24.71 0.64
C TYR A 293 -5.58 -24.35 2.01
N GLY A 294 -4.99 -23.40 2.75
CA GLY A 294 -5.42 -23.08 4.10
C GLY A 294 -5.34 -24.30 5.00
N SER A 295 -6.43 -24.62 5.69
CA SER A 295 -6.50 -25.79 6.57
C SER A 295 -6.83 -27.11 5.85
N ASP A 296 -6.91 -27.14 4.51
CA ASP A 296 -7.23 -28.37 3.76
C ASP A 296 -5.99 -29.28 3.58
N SER A 297 -5.83 -30.23 4.50
CA SER A 297 -4.76 -31.24 4.47
C SER A 297 -4.86 -32.25 3.32
N THR A 298 -5.99 -32.28 2.60
CA THR A 298 -6.20 -33.18 1.46
C THR A 298 -5.65 -32.62 0.15
N TYR A 299 -5.32 -31.32 0.11
CA TYR A 299 -4.86 -30.62 -1.09
C TYR A 299 -5.85 -30.71 -2.25
N THR A 300 -7.16 -30.62 -1.96
CA THR A 300 -8.22 -30.75 -2.99
C THR A 300 -8.93 -29.43 -3.28
N LYS A 301 -8.86 -28.45 -2.37
CA LYS A 301 -9.54 -27.16 -2.50
C LYS A 301 -8.54 -26.01 -2.42
N PRO A 302 -7.90 -25.64 -3.54
CA PRO A 302 -6.99 -24.50 -3.55
C PRO A 302 -7.76 -23.21 -3.23
N LEU A 303 -7.19 -22.39 -2.35
CA LEU A 303 -7.70 -21.05 -2.02
C LEU A 303 -7.12 -20.00 -2.97
N GLN A 304 -5.82 -20.11 -3.29
CA GLN A 304 -5.11 -19.16 -4.15
C GLN A 304 -3.79 -19.78 -4.64
N SER A 305 -3.49 -19.59 -5.93
CA SER A 305 -2.16 -19.87 -6.50
C SER A 305 -1.35 -18.59 -6.71
N TYR A 306 -0.04 -18.71 -6.76
CA TYR A 306 0.92 -17.61 -6.94
C TYR A 306 2.04 -18.04 -7.89
N GLY A 307 2.37 -17.15 -8.83
CA GLY A 307 3.50 -17.33 -9.74
C GLY A 307 4.76 -16.66 -9.21
N THR A 308 5.92 -17.18 -9.62
CA THR A 308 7.24 -16.65 -9.25
C THR A 308 7.95 -15.99 -10.42
N LYS A 309 8.91 -15.12 -10.11
CA LYS A 309 9.90 -14.58 -11.05
C LYS A 309 11.28 -15.07 -10.65
N PHE A 310 12.01 -15.64 -11.59
CA PHE A 310 13.40 -16.03 -11.32
C PHE A 310 14.24 -14.80 -10.94
N ALA A 311 15.25 -15.01 -10.11
CA ALA A 311 16.13 -14.03 -9.48
C ALA A 311 15.45 -13.22 -8.37
N ALA A 312 14.13 -13.01 -8.44
CA ALA A 312 13.32 -12.47 -7.35
C ALA A 312 13.03 -13.53 -6.29
N ASP A 313 12.47 -14.64 -6.74
CA ASP A 313 11.81 -15.64 -5.91
C ASP A 313 12.59 -16.97 -5.90
N ASN A 314 13.54 -17.12 -6.82
CA ASN A 314 14.26 -18.37 -7.01
C ASN A 314 15.75 -18.06 -7.19
N TRP A 315 16.59 -18.79 -6.48
CA TRP A 315 18.04 -18.70 -6.58
C TRP A 315 18.70 -20.03 -6.28
N MET A 316 19.88 -20.22 -6.84
CA MET A 316 20.61 -21.47 -6.71
C MET A 316 21.97 -21.22 -6.05
N HIS A 317 22.42 -22.14 -5.19
CA HIS A 317 23.81 -22.22 -4.74
C HIS A 317 24.17 -23.67 -4.34
N LYS A 318 24.39 -23.94 -3.03
CA LYS A 318 24.59 -25.30 -2.48
C LYS A 318 23.25 -26.06 -2.31
N ALA A 319 22.15 -25.35 -2.57
CA ALA A 319 20.76 -25.80 -2.58
C ALA A 319 20.00 -24.91 -3.58
N GLN A 320 18.84 -25.36 -4.05
CA GLN A 320 17.88 -24.53 -4.79
C GLN A 320 16.93 -23.89 -3.78
N GLY A 321 17.15 -22.61 -3.49
CA GLY A 321 16.23 -21.81 -2.70
C GLY A 321 15.06 -21.37 -3.58
N ILE A 322 13.85 -21.65 -3.12
CA ILE A 322 12.62 -21.17 -3.72
C ILE A 322 11.85 -20.47 -2.63
N GLN A 323 11.62 -19.17 -2.79
CA GLN A 323 10.76 -18.38 -1.92
C GLN A 323 9.48 -17.98 -2.64
N LEU A 324 8.43 -17.81 -1.86
CA LEU A 324 7.17 -17.25 -2.33
C LEU A 324 7.19 -15.73 -2.16
N GLY A 325 7.48 -15.01 -3.25
CA GLY A 325 7.49 -13.55 -3.24
C GLY A 325 8.57 -12.94 -2.33
N LEU A 326 8.80 -11.64 -2.51
CA LEU A 326 9.33 -10.83 -1.43
C LEU A 326 8.17 -10.44 -0.50
N THR A 327 8.41 -10.32 0.82
CA THR A 327 7.40 -9.81 1.75
C THR A 327 6.78 -8.52 1.22
N ASP A 328 5.46 -8.44 1.30
CA ASP A 328 4.61 -7.40 0.72
C ASP A 328 4.52 -7.27 -0.80
N SER A 329 5.10 -8.20 -1.55
CA SER A 329 5.04 -8.17 -3.01
C SER A 329 3.61 -8.15 -3.56
N LEU A 330 3.37 -7.36 -4.62
CA LEU A 330 2.07 -7.26 -5.28
C LEU A 330 1.63 -8.57 -5.98
N ARG A 331 2.55 -9.53 -6.22
CA ARG A 331 2.21 -10.87 -6.71
C ARG A 331 1.97 -11.90 -5.60
N CYS A 332 2.14 -11.51 -4.33
CA CYS A 332 1.99 -12.40 -3.19
C CYS A 332 1.18 -11.71 -2.08
N LYS A 333 -0.16 -11.72 -2.24
CA LYS A 333 -1.09 -11.30 -1.18
C LYS A 333 -2.03 -12.44 -0.84
N LEU A 334 -2.04 -12.81 0.42
CA LEU A 334 -2.84 -13.91 0.95
C LEU A 334 -4.35 -13.60 0.86
N PRO A 335 -5.20 -14.64 0.78
CA PRO A 335 -6.64 -14.49 0.97
C PRO A 335 -6.97 -13.77 2.29
N GLU A 336 -8.02 -12.95 2.28
CA GLU A 336 -8.47 -12.22 3.46
C GLU A 336 -8.73 -13.16 4.64
N GLY A 337 -8.16 -12.84 5.81
CA GLY A 337 -8.31 -13.63 7.03
C GLY A 337 -7.36 -14.82 7.16
N THR A 338 -6.34 -14.92 6.31
CA THR A 338 -5.28 -15.94 6.41
C THR A 338 -3.92 -15.30 6.65
N ASP A 339 -3.03 -16.03 7.33
CA ASP A 339 -1.64 -15.62 7.63
C ASP A 339 -0.60 -16.49 6.90
N GLY A 340 -1.07 -17.43 6.08
CA GLY A 340 -0.25 -18.34 5.29
C GLY A 340 0.17 -19.60 6.03
N THR A 341 -0.22 -19.79 7.29
CA THR A 341 -0.11 -21.11 7.94
C THR A 341 -1.07 -22.11 7.29
N GLY A 342 -0.71 -23.39 7.32
CA GLY A 342 -1.50 -24.49 6.76
C GLY A 342 -0.84 -25.14 5.55
N TYR A 343 -1.64 -25.68 4.64
CA TYR A 343 -1.17 -26.60 3.60
C TYR A 343 -0.85 -25.90 2.29
N TRP A 344 0.30 -26.25 1.72
CA TRP A 344 0.83 -25.67 0.50
C TRP A 344 1.36 -26.71 -0.46
N THR A 345 1.21 -26.45 -1.76
CA THR A 345 2.04 -27.08 -2.78
C THR A 345 3.00 -26.09 -3.40
N LEU A 346 4.16 -26.60 -3.77
CA LEU A 346 5.14 -25.93 -4.62
C LEU A 346 5.37 -26.82 -5.84
N THR A 347 5.09 -26.29 -7.03
CA THR A 347 5.22 -27.01 -8.30
C THR A 347 6.27 -26.33 -9.17
N VAL A 348 7.37 -27.04 -9.44
CA VAL A 348 8.47 -26.60 -10.30
C VAL A 348 8.18 -27.01 -11.74
N TYR A 349 8.23 -26.04 -12.65
CA TYR A 349 8.24 -26.26 -14.09
C TYR A 349 9.67 -26.16 -14.61
N ALA A 350 10.11 -27.18 -15.35
CA ALA A 350 11.46 -27.25 -15.88
C ALA A 350 11.46 -27.79 -17.31
N LEU A 351 12.40 -27.31 -18.13
CA LEU A 351 12.56 -27.71 -19.52
C LEU A 351 12.81 -29.22 -19.62
N GLY A 352 11.98 -29.92 -20.40
CA GLY A 352 12.10 -31.37 -20.59
C GLY A 352 11.76 -32.23 -19.37
N TYR A 353 11.08 -31.68 -18.37
CA TYR A 353 10.63 -32.43 -17.17
C TYR A 353 9.11 -32.47 -17.04
N ASN A 354 8.64 -33.56 -16.42
CA ASN A 354 7.38 -33.60 -15.70
C ASN A 354 7.37 -32.55 -14.59
N ASP A 355 6.20 -31.95 -14.33
CA ASP A 355 6.03 -31.00 -13.25
C ASP A 355 6.39 -31.65 -11.90
N TYR A 356 7.34 -31.06 -11.17
CA TYR A 356 7.78 -31.59 -9.88
C TYR A 356 7.05 -30.87 -8.74
N THR A 357 6.17 -31.59 -8.04
CA THR A 357 5.33 -31.02 -6.98
C THR A 357 5.72 -31.53 -5.60
N VAL A 358 5.89 -30.60 -4.67
CA VAL A 358 6.09 -30.88 -3.23
C VAL A 358 4.85 -30.43 -2.47
N LYS A 359 4.37 -31.27 -1.56
CA LYS A 359 3.30 -30.97 -0.58
C LYS A 359 3.91 -30.80 0.80
N PHE A 360 3.54 -29.73 1.50
CA PHE A 360 4.02 -29.49 2.86
C PHE A 360 3.03 -28.64 3.67
N GLU A 361 3.18 -28.68 4.99
CA GLU A 361 2.46 -27.82 5.93
C GLU A 361 3.41 -26.73 6.44
N ALA A 362 3.02 -25.47 6.30
CA ALA A 362 3.72 -24.32 6.84
C ALA A 362 3.12 -23.96 8.20
N THR A 363 3.98 -23.79 9.20
CA THR A 363 3.60 -23.34 10.55
C THR A 363 4.01 -21.88 10.75
N ASP A 364 3.59 -21.29 11.88
CA ASP A 364 4.07 -19.96 12.32
C ASP A 364 5.59 -19.80 12.25
N ALA A 365 6.36 -20.86 12.53
CA ALA A 365 7.81 -20.83 12.49
C ALA A 365 8.38 -20.69 11.07
N ASN A 366 7.59 -20.96 10.03
CA ASN A 366 8.01 -20.90 8.63
C ASN A 366 7.63 -19.59 7.93
N ILE A 367 6.72 -18.81 8.52
CA ILE A 367 6.17 -17.60 7.92
C ILE A 367 6.91 -16.36 8.46
N VAL A 368 7.49 -15.58 7.55
CA VAL A 368 8.07 -14.28 7.91
C VAL A 368 6.92 -13.34 8.24
N LYS A 369 6.86 -12.94 9.50
CA LYS A 369 5.93 -11.92 10.00
C LYS A 369 6.54 -10.55 9.73
N ASP A 370 5.69 -9.56 9.47
CA ASP A 370 6.12 -8.17 9.36
C ASP A 370 6.91 -7.81 10.63
N GLU A 371 8.09 -7.19 10.47
CA GLU A 371 8.86 -6.71 11.62
C GLU A 371 7.98 -5.73 12.41
N GLU A 372 7.78 -5.98 13.71
CA GLU A 372 7.32 -4.91 14.60
C GLU A 372 8.36 -3.80 14.51
N GLU A 373 7.98 -2.62 13.98
CA GLU A 373 8.85 -1.45 13.98
C GLU A 373 9.32 -1.18 15.41
N THR A 374 10.58 -1.51 15.72
CA THR A 374 11.17 -1.16 17.00
C THR A 374 11.55 0.32 16.97
N VAL A 375 10.86 1.11 17.81
CA VAL A 375 11.08 2.56 17.89
C VAL A 375 12.31 2.85 18.76
N ASN A 376 13.32 3.54 18.20
CA ASN A 376 14.53 3.97 18.89
C ASN A 376 14.36 5.36 19.52
N THR A 377 14.48 5.43 20.85
CA THR A 377 14.24 6.64 21.68
C THR A 377 15.50 7.36 22.17
N THR A 378 16.69 6.85 21.86
CA THR A 378 17.96 7.30 22.47
C THR A 378 18.19 8.82 22.34
N ALA A 379 17.91 9.40 21.18
CA ALA A 379 18.11 10.83 20.93
C ALA A 379 17.09 11.70 21.67
N LEU A 380 15.85 11.22 21.81
CA LEU A 380 14.78 11.88 22.54
C LEU A 380 15.09 11.93 24.04
N GLU A 381 15.57 10.82 24.60
CA GLU A 381 16.01 10.72 26.00
C GLU A 381 17.13 11.71 26.31
N ALA A 382 18.11 11.85 25.41
CA ALA A 382 19.20 12.81 25.55
C ALA A 382 18.72 14.27 25.49
N ALA A 383 17.78 14.59 24.60
CA ALA A 383 17.18 15.91 24.50
C ALA A 383 16.35 16.27 25.75
N ILE A 384 15.56 15.32 26.27
CA ILE A 384 14.80 15.49 27.52
C ILE A 384 15.73 15.79 28.68
N LYS A 385 16.79 14.98 28.85
CA LYS A 385 17.78 15.20 29.90
C LYS A 385 18.44 16.58 29.80
N SER A 386 18.72 17.03 28.58
CA SER A 386 19.29 18.36 28.33
C SER A 386 18.32 19.47 28.75
N ALA A 387 17.05 19.37 28.38
CA ALA A 387 16.02 20.33 28.78
C ALA A 387 15.78 20.37 30.30
N GLU A 388 15.75 19.21 30.95
CA GLU A 388 15.54 19.10 32.41
C GLU A 388 16.69 19.68 33.24
N SER A 389 17.88 19.83 32.66
CA SER A 389 19.03 20.44 33.34
C SER A 389 19.01 21.97 33.39
N LEU A 390 18.06 22.61 32.70
CA LEU A 390 17.96 24.07 32.60
C LEU A 390 17.19 24.65 33.80
N THR A 391 17.49 25.91 34.14
CA THR A 391 16.86 26.60 35.29
C THR A 391 15.95 27.73 34.81
N GLU A 392 14.71 27.77 35.30
CA GLU A 392 13.67 28.73 34.85
C GLU A 392 14.08 30.19 34.96
N SER A 393 14.68 30.58 36.10
CA SER A 393 15.06 31.97 36.41
C SER A 393 16.07 32.58 35.44
N ASP A 394 16.80 31.74 34.71
CA ASP A 394 17.81 32.18 33.76
C ASP A 394 17.21 32.74 32.46
N TYR A 395 15.94 32.44 32.18
CA TYR A 395 15.32 32.66 30.88
C TYR A 395 14.05 33.48 30.99
N THR A 396 13.66 34.12 29.88
CA THR A 396 12.39 34.84 29.82
C THR A 396 11.22 33.86 29.99
N ALA A 397 10.16 34.30 30.67
CA ALA A 397 8.96 33.50 30.88
C ALA A 397 8.35 32.98 29.56
N ALA A 398 8.47 33.75 28.48
CA ALA A 398 7.97 33.35 27.15
C ALA A 398 8.77 32.16 26.60
N SER A 399 10.10 32.27 26.51
CA SER A 399 10.93 31.19 25.98
C SER A 399 10.95 29.96 26.88
N TRP A 400 10.84 30.15 28.20
CA TRP A 400 10.73 29.05 29.16
C TRP A 400 9.42 28.29 29.01
N SER A 401 8.31 29.00 28.85
CA SER A 401 7.00 28.38 28.60
C SER A 401 6.99 27.56 27.31
N ASP A 402 7.68 28.01 26.25
CA ASP A 402 7.79 27.26 25.00
C ASP A 402 8.62 25.97 25.18
N LEU A 403 9.73 26.03 25.93
CA LEU A 403 10.51 24.84 26.30
C LEU A 403 9.68 23.83 27.10
N CYS A 404 8.89 24.27 28.09
CA CYS A 404 8.08 23.37 28.90
C CYS A 404 7.02 22.61 28.09
N VAL A 405 6.51 23.20 27.00
CA VAL A 405 5.57 22.54 26.10
C VAL A 405 6.26 21.42 25.34
N GLU A 406 7.37 21.71 24.67
CA GLU A 406 8.09 20.70 23.89
C GLU A 406 8.69 19.61 24.78
N LEU A 407 9.14 19.95 25.99
CA LEU A 407 9.62 18.97 26.98
C LEU A 407 8.50 18.03 27.42
N LYS A 408 7.27 18.54 27.57
CA LYS A 408 6.11 17.71 27.89
C LYS A 408 5.75 16.80 26.73
N GLU A 409 5.70 17.30 25.50
CA GLU A 409 5.40 16.50 24.31
C GLU A 409 6.46 15.40 24.11
N ALA A 410 7.74 15.72 24.30
CA ALA A 410 8.84 14.75 24.27
C ALA A 410 8.70 13.65 25.34
N LYS A 411 8.36 14.00 26.59
CA LYS A 411 8.14 13.02 27.67
C LYS A 411 6.92 12.14 27.42
N ASP A 412 5.84 12.72 26.90
CA ASP A 412 4.62 11.99 26.58
C ASP A 412 4.88 11.01 25.42
N GLU A 413 5.69 11.38 24.43
CA GLU A 413 6.13 10.49 23.34
C GLU A 413 7.09 9.39 23.84
N LEU A 414 8.01 9.71 24.75
CA LEU A 414 8.92 8.71 25.34
C LEU A 414 8.18 7.66 26.18
N ALA A 415 7.10 8.05 26.87
CA ALA A 415 6.31 7.15 27.70
C ALA A 415 5.48 6.13 26.89
N ALA A 416 5.15 6.46 25.64
CA ALA A 416 4.42 5.58 24.72
C ALA A 416 4.81 5.91 23.26
N PRO A 417 5.93 5.35 22.76
CA PRO A 417 6.40 5.65 21.41
C PRO A 417 5.39 5.15 20.37
N HIS A 418 4.99 6.04 19.46
CA HIS A 418 3.99 5.69 18.44
C HIS A 418 4.64 5.19 17.15
N THR A 419 5.64 5.90 16.62
CA THR A 419 6.47 5.50 15.48
C THR A 419 7.86 6.14 15.57
N GLN A 420 8.84 5.67 14.78
CA GLN A 420 10.16 6.34 14.72
C GLN A 420 10.04 7.81 14.29
N ALA A 421 9.14 8.10 13.36
CA ALA A 421 8.93 9.46 12.86
C ALA A 421 8.41 10.41 13.95
N THR A 422 7.54 9.95 14.86
CA THR A 422 7.04 10.79 15.96
C THR A 422 8.10 11.04 17.03
N VAL A 423 8.96 10.05 17.28
CA VAL A 423 10.12 10.19 18.16
C VAL A 423 11.17 11.15 17.58
N ASP A 424 11.46 11.05 16.29
CA ASP A 424 12.38 11.97 15.60
C ASP A 424 11.83 13.41 15.60
N GLU A 425 10.52 13.56 15.32
CA GLU A 425 9.84 14.85 15.35
C GLU A 425 9.88 15.48 16.75
N ALA A 426 9.56 14.72 17.81
CA ALA A 426 9.63 15.20 19.19
C ALA A 426 11.06 15.60 19.60
N THR A 427 12.07 14.84 19.13
CA THR A 427 13.49 15.14 19.36
C THR A 427 13.89 16.46 18.68
N GLU A 428 13.45 16.68 17.43
CA GLU A 428 13.75 17.91 16.69
C GLU A 428 13.11 19.13 17.35
N HIS A 429 11.83 19.06 17.72
CA HIS A 429 11.12 20.18 18.34
C HIS A 429 11.71 20.55 19.72
N LEU A 430 12.00 19.55 20.56
CA LEU A 430 12.60 19.81 21.87
C LEU A 430 13.98 20.46 21.74
N ASN A 431 14.83 19.96 20.85
CA ASN A 431 16.13 20.58 20.58
C ASN A 431 15.99 22.01 20.04
N ALA A 432 15.00 22.28 19.19
CA ALA A 432 14.72 23.61 18.69
C ALA A 432 14.28 24.57 19.82
N ALA A 433 13.45 24.10 20.76
CA ALA A 433 13.03 24.91 21.91
C ALA A 433 14.17 25.20 22.88
N ILE A 434 15.04 24.22 23.17
CA ILE A 434 16.27 24.44 23.95
C ILE A 434 17.11 25.53 23.29
N LYS A 435 17.28 25.47 21.96
CA LYS A 435 18.06 26.47 21.21
C LYS A 435 17.42 27.86 21.16
N ALA A 436 16.10 27.94 21.26
CA ALA A 436 15.33 29.18 21.17
C ALA A 436 15.21 29.94 22.51
N LEU A 437 15.78 29.41 23.59
CA LEU A 437 15.78 30.06 24.90
C LEU A 437 16.43 31.44 24.89
N VAL A 438 15.77 32.42 25.53
CA VAL A 438 16.24 33.81 25.65
C VAL A 438 16.56 34.08 27.11
N LYS A 439 17.78 34.55 27.42
CA LYS A 439 18.19 34.87 28.80
C LYS A 439 17.36 36.04 29.38
N ALA A 440 17.01 35.97 30.65
CA ALA A 440 16.30 37.04 31.35
C ALA A 440 17.25 38.21 31.69
N GLU A 441 16.76 39.46 31.60
CA GLU A 441 17.50 40.65 32.05
C GLU A 441 17.48 40.77 33.59
N PRO A 442 18.55 41.26 34.23
CA PRO A 442 18.59 41.46 35.68
C PRO A 442 17.62 42.56 36.11
N LYS A 443 16.70 42.26 37.02
CA LYS A 443 15.73 43.23 37.57
C LYS A 443 16.26 43.90 38.85
N GLU A 444 16.32 45.23 38.85
CA GLU A 444 16.39 46.06 40.06
C GLU A 444 15.06 46.05 40.83
N GLU A 445 15.14 46.01 42.16
CA GLU A 445 14.01 45.94 43.09
C GLU A 445 13.36 47.32 43.31
N THR A 446 12.04 47.43 43.08
CA THR A 446 11.23 48.59 43.53
C THR A 446 10.23 48.15 44.60
N LYS A 447 10.19 48.88 45.72
CA LYS A 447 9.31 48.64 46.89
C LYS A 447 7.81 48.81 46.54
N THR A 448 6.98 47.97 47.15
CA THR A 448 5.51 47.88 47.00
C THR A 448 4.76 49.09 47.61
N ASP A 449 3.77 49.65 46.90
CA ASP A 449 2.88 50.75 47.33
C ASP A 449 1.59 50.21 47.99
N VAL A 450 1.44 50.46 49.29
CA VAL A 450 0.31 49.98 50.12
C VAL A 450 -0.75 51.05 50.40
N THR A 451 -0.68 52.21 49.75
CA THR A 451 -1.50 53.39 50.08
C THR A 451 -3.00 53.12 49.95
N LYS A 452 -3.43 52.45 48.88
CA LYS A 452 -4.84 52.12 48.62
C LYS A 452 -5.40 51.08 49.59
N LEU A 453 -4.58 50.08 49.95
CA LEU A 453 -4.94 49.04 50.90
C LEU A 453 -5.22 49.63 52.29
N ASN A 454 -4.34 50.52 52.76
CA ASN A 454 -4.50 51.22 54.04
C ASN A 454 -5.76 52.11 54.08
N ALA A 455 -6.14 52.73 52.96
CA ALA A 455 -7.37 53.50 52.88
C ALA A 455 -8.63 52.62 53.00
N ALA A 456 -8.67 51.48 52.32
CA ALA A 456 -9.78 50.52 52.38
C ALA A 456 -9.93 49.90 53.78
N ILE A 457 -8.82 49.61 54.47
CA ILE A 457 -8.80 49.11 55.86
C ILE A 457 -9.47 50.13 56.80
N ARG A 458 -9.05 51.40 56.76
CA ARG A 458 -9.66 52.45 57.60
C ARG A 458 -11.16 52.59 57.38
N LYS A 459 -11.60 52.49 56.11
CA LYS A 459 -13.02 52.54 55.74
C LYS A 459 -13.78 51.35 56.36
N ALA A 460 -13.26 50.13 56.24
CA ALA A 460 -13.87 48.95 56.84
C ALA A 460 -13.94 49.01 58.37
N GLU A 461 -12.88 49.51 59.03
CA GLU A 461 -12.81 49.64 60.49
C GLU A 461 -13.77 50.68 61.08
N SER A 462 -14.23 51.63 60.27
CA SER A 462 -15.19 52.65 60.69
C SER A 462 -16.65 52.18 60.76
N LEU A 463 -16.94 50.97 60.26
CA LEU A 463 -18.29 50.41 60.15
C LEU A 463 -18.68 49.70 61.45
N LYS A 464 -19.98 49.60 61.74
CA LYS A 464 -20.51 48.98 62.96
C LYS A 464 -21.29 47.72 62.66
N GLN A 465 -20.97 46.65 63.37
CA GLN A 465 -21.61 45.34 63.20
C GLN A 465 -23.13 45.37 63.34
N SER A 466 -23.65 46.21 64.24
CA SER A 466 -25.09 46.37 64.51
C SER A 466 -25.91 46.79 63.30
N ASP A 467 -25.28 47.41 62.30
CA ASP A 467 -25.98 48.08 61.19
C ASP A 467 -26.22 47.13 60.01
N TYR A 468 -25.66 45.91 60.06
CA TYR A 468 -25.59 44.99 58.93
C TYR A 468 -25.94 43.55 59.31
N THR A 469 -26.34 42.76 58.31
CA THR A 469 -26.63 41.33 58.49
C THR A 469 -25.36 40.57 58.87
N ALA A 470 -25.51 39.56 59.73
CA ALA A 470 -24.39 38.75 60.22
C ALA A 470 -23.55 38.13 59.07
N ASP A 471 -24.19 37.73 57.98
CA ASP A 471 -23.52 37.13 56.82
C ASP A 471 -22.70 38.14 56.02
N SER A 472 -23.26 39.33 55.75
CA SER A 472 -22.52 40.37 55.02
C SER A 472 -21.36 40.90 55.86
N TRP A 473 -21.56 40.99 57.17
CA TRP A 473 -20.54 41.39 58.14
C TRP A 473 -19.40 40.37 58.27
N LYS A 474 -19.69 39.06 58.27
CA LYS A 474 -18.66 38.00 58.31
C LYS A 474 -17.78 37.98 57.05
N LYS A 475 -18.36 38.31 55.89
CA LYS A 475 -17.63 38.45 54.62
C LYS A 475 -16.69 39.66 54.64
N LEU A 476 -17.15 40.80 55.16
CA LEU A 476 -16.31 41.97 55.41
C LEU A 476 -15.11 41.63 56.30
N GLN A 477 -15.34 40.95 57.43
CA GLN A 477 -14.27 40.57 58.36
C GLN A 477 -13.23 39.64 57.73
N THR A 478 -13.67 38.70 56.90
CA THR A 478 -12.75 37.81 56.17
C THR A 478 -11.82 38.60 55.25
N ALA A 479 -12.38 39.53 54.47
CA ALA A 479 -11.60 40.37 53.57
C ALA A 479 -10.68 41.34 54.34
N LEU A 480 -11.16 41.92 55.43
CA LEU A 480 -10.38 42.83 56.28
C LEU A 480 -9.17 42.12 56.91
N ASN A 481 -9.35 40.89 57.39
CA ASN A 481 -8.26 40.09 57.96
C ASN A 481 -7.23 39.66 56.91
N ALA A 482 -7.65 39.43 55.66
CA ALA A 482 -6.74 39.18 54.56
C ALA A 482 -5.93 40.45 54.20
N ALA A 483 -6.59 41.61 54.13
CA ALA A 483 -5.97 42.90 53.86
C ALA A 483 -4.94 43.31 54.92
N LYS A 484 -5.24 43.13 56.21
CA LYS A 484 -4.33 43.45 57.32
C LYS A 484 -3.02 42.65 57.33
N LYS A 485 -2.98 41.49 56.67
CA LYS A 485 -1.75 40.69 56.57
C LYS A 485 -0.74 41.26 55.56
N LEU A 486 -1.14 42.27 54.78
CA LEU A 486 -0.37 42.79 53.65
C LEU A 486 0.05 44.26 53.85
N THR A 487 -0.12 44.83 55.05
CA THR A 487 0.20 46.24 55.34
C THR A 487 1.69 46.50 55.53
N ASP A 488 2.46 45.46 55.93
CA ASP A 488 3.91 45.52 56.15
C ASP A 488 4.68 44.35 55.48
N ALA A 489 4.01 43.59 54.62
CA ALA A 489 4.60 42.44 53.94
C ALA A 489 5.26 42.86 52.62
N ALA A 490 6.41 42.27 52.28
CA ALA A 490 7.04 42.35 50.96
C ALA A 490 6.25 41.54 49.90
N ALA A 491 4.93 41.75 49.87
CA ALA A 491 4.02 41.11 48.93
C ALA A 491 4.11 41.79 47.56
N GLU A 492 3.80 41.03 46.52
CA GLU A 492 3.69 41.57 45.16
C GLU A 492 2.59 42.65 45.10
N GLN A 493 2.80 43.71 44.32
CA GLN A 493 1.83 44.81 44.17
C GLN A 493 0.45 44.32 43.72
N THR A 494 0.41 43.26 42.91
CA THR A 494 -0.83 42.60 42.46
C THR A 494 -1.62 42.00 43.62
N ALA A 495 -0.95 41.41 44.61
CA ALA A 495 -1.59 40.88 45.81
C ALA A 495 -2.12 42.00 46.71
N VAL A 496 -1.37 43.10 46.85
CA VAL A 496 -1.81 44.30 47.58
C VAL A 496 -3.03 44.94 46.91
N ASP A 497 -3.00 45.08 45.58
CA ASP A 497 -4.09 45.65 44.80
C ASP A 497 -5.34 44.77 44.83
N GLN A 498 -5.17 43.45 44.73
CA GLN A 498 -6.29 42.50 44.82
C GLN A 498 -6.93 42.52 46.22
N ALA A 499 -6.12 42.54 47.28
CA ALA A 499 -6.65 42.62 48.65
C ALA A 499 -7.40 43.94 48.91
N ALA A 500 -6.93 45.06 48.35
CA ALA A 500 -7.63 46.33 48.43
C ALA A 500 -8.98 46.27 47.67
N SER A 501 -9.00 45.68 46.47
CA SER A 501 -10.21 45.49 45.66
C SER A 501 -11.23 44.56 46.33
N ASP A 502 -10.76 43.45 46.92
CA ASP A 502 -11.62 42.48 47.62
C ASP A 502 -12.25 43.09 48.86
N LEU A 503 -11.49 43.91 49.61
CA LEU A 503 -12.00 44.62 50.77
C LEU A 503 -13.04 45.68 50.39
N GLU A 504 -12.80 46.47 49.34
CA GLU A 504 -13.79 47.44 48.83
C GLU A 504 -15.06 46.76 48.31
N THR A 505 -14.91 45.59 47.66
CA THR A 505 -16.04 44.77 47.24
C THR A 505 -16.85 44.28 48.44
N ALA A 506 -16.18 43.84 49.51
CA ALA A 506 -16.85 43.39 50.72
C ALA A 506 -17.56 44.53 51.48
N ILE A 507 -16.97 45.73 51.52
CA ILE A 507 -17.61 46.95 52.06
C ILE A 507 -18.88 47.28 51.26
N SER A 508 -18.79 47.24 49.93
CA SER A 508 -19.91 47.55 49.05
C SER A 508 -21.03 46.50 49.10
N ALA A 509 -20.72 45.28 49.52
CA ALA A 509 -21.66 44.15 49.64
C ALA A 509 -22.35 44.05 51.01
N LEU A 510 -22.14 45.02 51.91
CA LEU A 510 -22.81 45.07 53.20
C LEU A 510 -24.32 45.27 53.05
N VAL A 511 -25.10 44.46 53.76
CA VAL A 511 -26.57 44.46 53.71
C VAL A 511 -27.08 44.94 55.07
N LYS A 512 -27.93 45.96 55.11
CA LYS A 512 -28.53 46.46 56.35
C LYS A 512 -29.51 45.44 56.95
N ALA A 513 -29.60 45.31 58.27
CA ALA A 513 -30.71 44.63 58.96
C ALA A 513 -31.93 45.59 58.96
N ASP A 514 -33.17 45.28 58.58
CA ASP A 514 -33.98 44.06 58.67
C ASP A 514 -35.12 44.01 57.60
N THR A 515 -35.82 42.87 57.55
CA THR A 515 -36.97 42.43 56.74
C THR A 515 -36.74 42.02 55.28
N GLY A 516 -36.87 40.71 55.04
CA GLY A 516 -37.48 40.21 53.81
C GLY A 516 -36.60 39.36 52.88
N ASN A 517 -36.64 38.06 53.15
CA ASN A 517 -36.71 36.98 52.18
C ASN A 517 -35.41 36.53 51.45
N ASN A 518 -34.94 35.42 52.01
CA ASN A 518 -34.16 34.29 51.51
C ASN A 518 -34.10 34.07 49.98
N GLY A 519 -32.90 33.65 49.56
CA GLY A 519 -32.48 33.46 48.18
C GLY A 519 -32.85 32.11 47.56
N THR A 520 -32.68 32.07 46.24
CA THR A 520 -32.84 30.86 45.42
C THR A 520 -31.52 30.47 44.78
N THR A 521 -31.15 29.21 44.95
CA THR A 521 -30.04 28.52 44.30
C THR A 521 -30.34 28.31 42.81
N ASP A 522 -29.52 28.90 41.95
CA ASP A 522 -29.63 28.77 40.50
C ASP A 522 -29.36 27.33 40.03
N LYS A 523 -30.44 26.60 39.76
CA LYS A 523 -30.38 25.41 38.89
C LYS A 523 -29.87 25.87 37.52
N LYS A 524 -28.67 25.40 37.11
CA LYS A 524 -28.09 25.69 35.78
C LYS A 524 -29.12 25.37 34.68
N LYS A 525 -29.81 26.41 34.21
CA LYS A 525 -30.82 26.30 33.15
C LYS A 525 -30.14 25.86 31.85
N LYS A 526 -30.80 24.93 31.14
CA LYS A 526 -30.34 24.49 29.82
C LYS A 526 -30.19 25.70 28.89
N PRO A 527 -29.05 25.86 28.19
CA PRO A 527 -28.81 26.97 27.28
C PRO A 527 -29.92 27.11 26.23
N ALA A 528 -30.48 28.33 26.08
CA ALA A 528 -31.50 28.63 25.09
C ALA A 528 -30.92 28.63 23.66
N VAL A 529 -31.76 28.40 22.65
CA VAL A 529 -31.35 28.56 21.24
C VAL A 529 -30.86 30.00 21.02
N GLY A 530 -29.77 30.15 20.27
CA GLY A 530 -29.08 31.42 20.07
C GLY A 530 -27.93 31.67 21.05
N THR A 531 -27.89 30.98 22.19
CA THR A 531 -26.81 31.12 23.17
C THR A 531 -25.46 30.79 22.55
N VAL A 532 -24.48 31.68 22.69
CA VAL A 532 -23.09 31.44 22.30
C VAL A 532 -22.25 31.17 23.53
N LYS A 533 -21.52 30.06 23.54
CA LYS A 533 -20.60 29.69 24.62
C LYS A 533 -19.27 29.25 24.05
N THR A 534 -18.19 29.67 24.71
CA THR A 534 -16.85 29.19 24.40
C THR A 534 -16.60 27.92 25.19
N VAL A 535 -16.18 26.85 24.51
CA VAL A 535 -15.70 25.61 25.15
C VAL A 535 -14.32 25.30 24.57
N GLY A 536 -13.31 25.25 25.42
CA GLY A 536 -11.92 25.33 24.99
C GLY A 536 -11.68 26.62 24.21
N GLN A 537 -11.20 26.50 22.97
CA GLN A 537 -10.92 27.64 22.09
C GLN A 537 -11.99 27.89 21.02
N ILE A 538 -13.08 27.12 21.03
CA ILE A 538 -14.14 27.19 20.01
C ILE A 538 -15.40 27.84 20.60
N LYS A 539 -15.96 28.83 19.91
CA LYS A 539 -17.27 29.40 20.23
C LYS A 539 -18.35 28.57 19.54
N TYR A 540 -19.25 28.00 20.31
CA TYR A 540 -20.41 27.24 19.86
C TYR A 540 -21.68 28.08 20.00
N LYS A 541 -22.55 28.06 18.98
CA LYS A 541 -23.88 28.65 19.05
C LYS A 541 -24.93 27.54 19.12
N VAL A 542 -25.80 27.57 20.13
CA VAL A 542 -26.93 26.65 20.26
C VAL A 542 -27.94 26.95 19.15
N THR A 543 -28.28 25.94 18.35
CA THR A 543 -29.15 26.09 17.17
C THR A 543 -30.45 25.30 17.27
N GLY A 544 -30.59 24.45 18.27
CA GLY A 544 -31.82 23.67 18.50
C GLY A 544 -31.80 22.99 19.86
N LYS A 545 -32.82 22.16 20.12
CA LYS A 545 -33.04 21.49 21.43
C LYS A 545 -31.77 20.82 21.99
N ASN A 546 -30.96 20.19 21.13
CA ASN A 546 -29.72 19.48 21.48
C ASN A 546 -28.61 19.65 20.42
N THR A 547 -28.63 20.74 19.64
CA THR A 547 -27.65 20.96 18.55
C THR A 547 -26.94 22.29 18.70
N VAL A 548 -25.67 22.30 18.29
CA VAL A 548 -24.84 23.50 18.20
C VAL A 548 -24.12 23.55 16.87
N THR A 549 -23.65 24.75 16.52
CA THR A 549 -22.76 24.99 15.39
C THR A 549 -21.47 25.62 15.89
N VAL A 550 -20.35 25.32 15.23
CA VAL A 550 -19.10 26.04 15.44
C VAL A 550 -19.26 27.44 14.88
N ASN A 551 -19.46 28.42 15.75
CA ASN A 551 -19.75 29.80 15.37
C ASN A 551 -18.50 30.56 14.96
N LYS A 552 -17.43 30.44 15.76
CA LYS A 552 -16.14 31.11 15.50
C LYS A 552 -15.04 30.49 16.36
N TYR A 553 -13.80 30.55 15.90
CA TYR A 553 -12.66 30.28 16.77
C TYR A 553 -12.29 31.52 17.61
N ALA A 554 -11.80 31.31 18.84
CA ALA A 554 -11.50 32.41 19.76
C ALA A 554 -10.23 33.21 19.37
N LYS A 555 -9.21 32.56 18.80
CA LYS A 555 -7.91 33.17 18.45
C LYS A 555 -7.54 32.97 16.97
N LYS A 556 -7.16 34.03 16.25
CA LYS A 556 -6.78 33.92 14.82
C LYS A 556 -5.44 33.21 14.57
N THR A 557 -4.59 33.10 15.59
CA THR A 557 -3.25 32.49 15.54
C THR A 557 -3.24 30.96 15.59
N ILE A 558 -4.41 30.33 15.54
CA ILE A 558 -4.56 28.90 15.70
C ILE A 558 -3.81 28.09 14.62
N THR A 559 -3.15 27.02 15.04
CA THR A 559 -2.39 26.11 14.17
C THR A 559 -3.09 24.77 13.90
N LYS A 560 -3.86 24.21 14.85
CA LYS A 560 -4.59 22.93 14.68
C LYS A 560 -6.00 23.03 15.32
N VAL A 561 -7.05 22.53 14.66
CA VAL A 561 -8.43 22.44 15.21
C VAL A 561 -8.90 21.00 15.27
N SER A 562 -9.46 20.59 16.41
CA SER A 562 -10.36 19.43 16.49
C SER A 562 -11.78 19.88 16.80
N ILE A 563 -12.71 19.67 15.87
CA ILE A 563 -14.13 19.95 16.03
C ILE A 563 -14.80 18.66 16.50
N PRO A 564 -15.24 18.55 17.75
CA PRO A 564 -15.76 17.30 18.28
C PRO A 564 -17.15 16.99 17.72
N ALA A 565 -17.56 15.73 17.77
CA ALA A 565 -18.92 15.33 17.38
C ALA A 565 -19.98 15.88 18.36
N THR A 566 -19.62 16.05 19.62
CA THR A 566 -20.48 16.59 20.68
C THR A 566 -19.71 17.55 21.57
N VAL A 567 -20.42 18.46 22.26
CA VAL A 567 -19.83 19.38 23.25
C VAL A 567 -20.76 19.54 24.44
N LYS A 568 -20.20 19.68 25.65
CA LYS A 568 -20.97 19.96 26.87
C LYS A 568 -21.02 21.47 27.12
N ILE A 569 -22.22 22.02 27.28
CA ILE A 569 -22.45 23.43 27.64
C ILE A 569 -23.42 23.45 28.83
N ASN A 570 -22.98 24.04 29.96
CA ASN A 570 -23.71 24.03 31.23
C ASN A 570 -24.11 22.60 31.69
N GLY A 571 -23.26 21.60 31.43
CA GLY A 571 -23.54 20.20 31.79
C GLY A 571 -24.42 19.43 30.80
N TYR A 572 -25.03 20.09 29.81
CA TYR A 572 -25.84 19.45 28.78
C TYR A 572 -25.02 19.12 27.53
N THR A 573 -25.19 17.92 26.98
CA THR A 573 -24.52 17.48 25.75
C THR A 573 -25.28 17.95 24.51
N PHE A 574 -24.58 18.64 23.61
CA PHE A 574 -25.09 19.08 22.31
C PHE A 574 -24.32 18.40 21.18
N LYS A 575 -25.01 18.02 20.11
CA LYS A 575 -24.39 17.54 18.86
C LYS A 575 -23.87 18.73 18.06
N VAL A 576 -22.63 18.66 17.59
CA VAL A 576 -22.05 19.68 16.71
C VAL A 576 -22.43 19.35 15.27
N THR A 577 -23.35 20.12 14.67
CA THR A 577 -23.98 19.76 13.38
C THR A 577 -23.49 20.58 12.19
N ALA A 578 -22.84 21.72 12.40
CA ALA A 578 -22.30 22.52 11.31
C ALA A 578 -21.11 23.37 11.75
N ILE A 579 -20.33 23.79 10.77
CA ILE A 579 -19.34 24.86 10.87
C ILE A 579 -19.97 26.09 10.24
N ALA A 580 -20.13 27.15 11.03
CA ALA A 580 -20.82 28.36 10.60
C ALA A 580 -19.99 29.15 9.57
N ASP A 581 -20.66 30.13 8.97
CA ASP A 581 -20.06 31.03 8.02
C ASP A 581 -18.86 31.76 8.63
N SER A 582 -17.76 31.78 7.89
CA SER A 582 -16.50 32.45 8.27
C SER A 582 -15.90 32.00 9.62
N ALA A 583 -16.29 30.84 10.17
CA ALA A 583 -15.89 30.41 11.52
C ALA A 583 -14.35 30.38 11.73
N PHE A 584 -13.60 30.05 10.69
CA PHE A 584 -12.13 30.03 10.64
C PHE A 584 -11.56 30.88 9.50
N SER A 585 -12.33 31.81 8.94
CA SER A 585 -11.89 32.66 7.82
C SER A 585 -10.66 33.48 8.22
N GLY A 586 -9.58 33.35 7.44
CA GLY A 586 -8.32 34.06 7.65
C GLY A 586 -7.47 33.54 8.80
N CYS A 587 -7.74 32.33 9.32
CA CYS A 587 -6.80 31.63 10.22
C CYS A 587 -5.58 31.16 9.40
N SER A 588 -4.68 32.08 9.05
CA SER A 588 -3.59 31.85 8.09
C SER A 588 -2.57 30.82 8.57
N LYS A 589 -2.38 30.69 9.89
CA LYS A 589 -1.49 29.72 10.54
C LYS A 589 -2.11 28.32 10.73
N LEU A 590 -3.39 28.15 10.41
CA LEU A 590 -4.10 26.89 10.64
C LEU A 590 -3.63 25.83 9.64
N THR A 591 -2.99 24.78 10.12
CA THR A 591 -2.40 23.70 9.31
C THR A 591 -3.24 22.43 9.24
N LYS A 592 -4.03 22.11 10.27
CA LYS A 592 -4.81 20.85 10.36
C LYS A 592 -6.19 21.07 10.96
N VAL A 593 -7.22 20.46 10.36
CA VAL A 593 -8.59 20.44 10.89
C VAL A 593 -9.13 19.01 10.94
N ALA A 594 -9.55 18.56 12.11
CA ALA A 594 -10.33 17.34 12.28
C ALA A 594 -11.81 17.69 12.50
N VAL A 595 -12.71 17.09 11.71
CA VAL A 595 -14.15 17.35 11.74
C VAL A 595 -14.90 16.19 12.39
N GLY A 596 -15.74 16.47 13.38
CA GLY A 596 -16.52 15.48 14.09
C GLY A 596 -17.64 14.87 13.24
N SER A 597 -17.98 13.61 13.54
CA SER A 597 -18.91 12.80 12.75
C SER A 597 -20.35 13.35 12.67
N ASN A 598 -20.77 14.24 13.58
CA ASN A 598 -22.11 14.83 13.55
C ASN A 598 -22.23 16.03 12.59
N VAL A 599 -21.11 16.59 12.10
CA VAL A 599 -21.11 17.76 11.23
C VAL A 599 -21.69 17.39 9.86
N LYS A 600 -22.69 18.16 9.41
CA LYS A 600 -23.38 18.00 8.12
C LYS A 600 -23.05 19.13 7.14
N THR A 601 -22.76 20.33 7.63
CA THR A 601 -22.55 21.50 6.76
C THR A 601 -21.25 22.21 7.08
N ILE A 602 -20.50 22.56 6.03
CA ILE A 602 -19.38 23.50 6.08
C ILE A 602 -19.85 24.82 5.46
N GLY A 603 -19.96 25.85 6.29
CA GLY A 603 -20.55 27.15 5.94
C GLY A 603 -19.75 27.99 4.95
N ASN A 604 -20.37 29.08 4.52
CA ASN A 604 -19.79 30.00 3.55
C ASN A 604 -18.52 30.62 4.11
N LYS A 605 -17.44 30.59 3.33
CA LYS A 605 -16.10 31.06 3.74
C LYS A 605 -15.56 30.43 5.04
N ALA A 606 -16.06 29.25 5.46
CA ALA A 606 -15.71 28.65 6.75
C ALA A 606 -14.19 28.59 7.01
N PHE A 607 -13.39 28.25 5.99
CA PHE A 607 -11.93 28.19 6.02
C PHE A 607 -11.29 29.07 4.93
N HIS A 608 -11.98 30.12 4.49
CA HIS A 608 -11.46 31.01 3.45
C HIS A 608 -10.14 31.64 3.86
N LYS A 609 -9.13 31.58 2.99
CA LYS A 609 -7.75 32.07 3.24
C LYS A 609 -7.06 31.46 4.47
N CYS A 610 -7.37 30.22 4.83
CA CYS A 610 -6.50 29.41 5.70
C CYS A 610 -5.29 28.92 4.87
N THR A 611 -4.35 29.82 4.59
CA THR A 611 -3.30 29.62 3.57
C THR A 611 -2.37 28.46 3.88
N GLU A 612 -2.14 28.16 5.16
CA GLU A 612 -1.28 27.05 5.60
C GLU A 612 -2.06 25.75 5.87
N LEU A 613 -3.37 25.69 5.63
CA LEU A 613 -4.17 24.50 5.89
C LEU A 613 -3.75 23.36 4.96
N LYS A 614 -3.05 22.37 5.51
CA LYS A 614 -2.50 21.22 4.78
C LYS A 614 -3.50 20.07 4.68
N THR A 615 -4.26 19.82 5.75
CA THR A 615 -5.13 18.62 5.88
C THR A 615 -6.47 18.93 6.55
N VAL A 616 -7.52 18.29 6.03
CA VAL A 616 -8.86 18.27 6.63
C VAL A 616 -9.32 16.81 6.68
N SER A 617 -9.59 16.28 7.88
CA SER A 617 -9.99 14.89 8.12
C SER A 617 -11.34 14.78 8.85
N GLY A 618 -11.93 13.59 8.92
CA GLY A 618 -13.16 13.32 9.66
C GLY A 618 -14.46 13.80 9.00
N ALA A 619 -14.40 14.33 7.77
CA ALA A 619 -15.53 14.85 7.00
C ALA A 619 -16.48 13.77 6.42
N SER A 620 -16.71 12.67 7.13
CA SER A 620 -17.44 11.47 6.65
C SER A 620 -18.95 11.67 6.52
N ASN A 621 -19.52 12.73 7.11
CA ASN A 621 -20.97 12.93 7.19
C ASN A 621 -21.47 14.25 6.59
N ILE A 622 -20.60 14.98 5.88
CA ILE A 622 -20.94 16.25 5.23
C ILE A 622 -21.96 16.05 4.11
N THR A 623 -23.07 16.78 4.18
CA THR A 623 -24.09 16.86 3.13
C THR A 623 -23.92 18.10 2.25
N LYS A 624 -23.35 19.20 2.78
CA LYS A 624 -23.18 20.46 2.04
C LYS A 624 -21.84 21.13 2.33
N ILE A 625 -21.15 21.55 1.27
CA ILE A 625 -20.01 22.45 1.33
C ILE A 625 -20.44 23.74 0.64
N GLU A 626 -20.52 24.83 1.40
CA GLU A 626 -21.06 26.10 0.91
C GLU A 626 -20.01 26.92 0.13
N ASN A 627 -20.42 28.11 -0.32
CA ASN A 627 -19.61 28.98 -1.15
C ASN A 627 -18.27 29.35 -0.47
N ASN A 628 -17.18 29.39 -1.25
CA ASN A 628 -15.85 29.80 -0.80
C ASN A 628 -15.30 29.07 0.44
N ALA A 629 -15.88 27.91 0.82
CA ALA A 629 -15.57 27.24 2.08
C ALA A 629 -14.06 27.04 2.31
N PHE A 630 -13.30 26.70 1.28
CA PHE A 630 -11.84 26.50 1.29
C PHE A 630 -11.12 27.37 0.26
N ASN A 631 -11.75 28.47 -0.20
CA ASN A 631 -11.12 29.33 -1.21
C ASN A 631 -9.82 29.94 -0.65
N GLY A 632 -8.72 29.74 -1.36
CA GLY A 632 -7.40 30.24 -0.99
C GLY A 632 -6.66 29.40 0.06
N CYS A 633 -7.10 28.17 0.34
CA CYS A 633 -6.32 27.21 1.13
C CYS A 633 -5.14 26.66 0.32
N LYS A 634 -4.13 27.51 0.11
CA LYS A 634 -3.03 27.27 -0.84
C LYS A 634 -2.18 26.03 -0.52
N ALA A 635 -2.04 25.68 0.76
CA ALA A 635 -1.27 24.53 1.23
C ALA A 635 -2.07 23.21 1.30
N LEU A 636 -3.38 23.21 0.98
CA LEU A 636 -4.22 22.02 1.13
C LEU A 636 -3.82 20.95 0.11
N LYS A 637 -3.07 19.94 0.55
CA LYS A 637 -2.52 18.88 -0.32
C LYS A 637 -3.52 17.76 -0.56
N LYS A 638 -4.15 17.30 0.52
CA LYS A 638 -5.05 16.14 0.54
C LYS A 638 -6.35 16.54 1.22
N LEU A 639 -7.45 16.39 0.49
CA LEU A 639 -8.79 16.52 1.02
C LEU A 639 -9.55 15.23 0.74
N VAL A 640 -9.82 14.48 1.80
CA VAL A 640 -10.59 13.24 1.71
C VAL A 640 -12.04 13.55 2.10
N LEU A 641 -12.92 13.67 1.11
CA LEU A 641 -14.36 13.83 1.31
C LEU A 641 -15.06 12.47 1.25
N ASP A 642 -14.84 11.64 2.27
CA ASP A 642 -15.41 10.28 2.37
C ASP A 642 -16.90 10.26 2.69
N SER A 643 -17.60 11.39 2.54
CA SER A 643 -19.03 11.39 2.77
C SER A 643 -19.80 10.73 1.65
N LYS A 644 -20.47 9.62 1.99
CA LYS A 644 -21.49 8.99 1.15
C LYS A 644 -22.75 9.87 1.00
N SER A 645 -22.90 10.93 1.79
CA SER A 645 -24.10 11.77 1.85
C SER A 645 -23.94 13.18 1.25
N LEU A 646 -22.80 13.52 0.66
CA LEU A 646 -22.57 14.85 0.06
C LEU A 646 -23.53 15.13 -1.11
N GLN A 647 -24.28 16.22 -1.03
CA GLN A 647 -25.30 16.62 -2.01
C GLN A 647 -24.83 17.78 -2.89
N SER A 648 -24.09 18.75 -2.34
CA SER A 648 -23.67 19.93 -3.09
C SER A 648 -22.31 20.49 -2.68
N ILE A 649 -21.56 20.95 -3.68
CA ILE A 649 -20.34 21.76 -3.54
C ILE A 649 -20.65 23.16 -4.07
N GLY A 650 -20.43 24.18 -3.25
CA GLY A 650 -20.75 25.58 -3.52
C GLY A 650 -19.83 26.27 -4.52
N ASN A 651 -20.17 27.52 -4.84
CA ASN A 651 -19.39 28.37 -5.73
C ASN A 651 -18.02 28.67 -5.12
N ALA A 652 -16.97 28.53 -5.92
CA ALA A 652 -15.58 28.75 -5.53
C ALA A 652 -15.15 27.97 -4.27
N ALA A 653 -15.83 26.87 -3.92
CA ALA A 653 -15.62 26.15 -2.66
C ALA A 653 -14.16 25.74 -2.44
N PHE A 654 -13.43 25.36 -3.49
CA PHE A 654 -12.02 24.98 -3.49
C PHE A 654 -11.21 25.80 -4.50
N LYS A 655 -11.61 27.05 -4.74
CA LYS A 655 -10.88 27.94 -5.65
C LYS A 655 -9.48 28.23 -5.09
N ASN A 656 -8.46 28.19 -5.95
CA ASN A 656 -7.06 28.47 -5.59
C ASN A 656 -6.49 27.59 -4.45
N CYS A 657 -6.95 26.34 -4.32
CA CYS A 657 -6.28 25.32 -3.52
C CYS A 657 -5.08 24.76 -4.32
N THR A 658 -4.05 25.58 -4.48
CA THR A 658 -2.96 25.33 -5.45
C THR A 658 -2.10 24.10 -5.16
N ALA A 659 -2.06 23.63 -3.92
CA ALA A 659 -1.35 22.41 -3.53
C ALA A 659 -2.19 21.12 -3.67
N LEU A 660 -3.49 21.21 -3.93
CA LEU A 660 -4.39 20.05 -3.96
C LEU A 660 -4.00 19.15 -5.14
N THR A 661 -3.58 17.91 -4.86
CA THR A 661 -3.14 16.96 -5.89
C THR A 661 -4.24 15.99 -6.30
N SER A 662 -5.12 15.64 -5.36
CA SER A 662 -6.25 14.75 -5.62
C SER A 662 -7.51 15.14 -4.85
N ILE A 663 -8.66 14.76 -5.39
CA ILE A 663 -9.93 14.82 -4.67
C ILE A 663 -10.81 13.62 -5.03
N THR A 664 -11.36 12.98 -4.00
CA THR A 664 -12.34 11.90 -4.14
C THR A 664 -13.67 12.35 -3.57
N VAL A 665 -14.70 12.37 -4.42
CA VAL A 665 -16.09 12.62 -4.03
C VAL A 665 -16.87 11.32 -4.08
N SER A 666 -16.93 10.65 -2.92
CA SER A 666 -17.49 9.30 -2.78
C SER A 666 -19.03 9.23 -2.83
N SER A 667 -19.73 10.36 -2.73
CA SER A 667 -21.20 10.36 -2.72
C SER A 667 -21.81 10.11 -4.10
N THR A 668 -22.76 9.18 -4.15
CA THR A 668 -23.69 8.99 -5.27
C THR A 668 -24.88 9.96 -5.24
N LYS A 669 -25.00 10.77 -4.18
CA LYS A 669 -26.07 11.75 -3.97
C LYS A 669 -25.70 13.16 -4.41
N LEU A 670 -24.47 13.40 -4.86
CA LEU A 670 -24.03 14.72 -5.31
C LEU A 670 -24.81 15.14 -6.55
N THR A 671 -25.53 16.26 -6.47
CA THR A 671 -26.33 16.82 -7.57
C THR A 671 -25.78 18.14 -8.10
N LYS A 672 -24.89 18.84 -7.36
CA LYS A 672 -24.42 20.19 -7.74
C LYS A 672 -22.93 20.42 -7.48
N ILE A 673 -22.24 21.02 -8.45
CA ILE A 673 -20.88 21.58 -8.34
C ILE A 673 -20.96 23.05 -8.77
N GLY A 674 -20.59 23.98 -7.88
CA GLY A 674 -20.75 25.41 -8.10
C GLY A 674 -19.81 26.03 -9.15
N LYS A 675 -20.10 27.29 -9.49
CA LYS A 675 -19.25 28.13 -10.37
C LYS A 675 -17.85 28.22 -9.77
N GLU A 676 -16.81 28.04 -10.57
CA GLU A 676 -15.40 28.13 -10.15
C GLU A 676 -15.00 27.20 -8.99
N ALA A 677 -15.77 26.14 -8.71
CA ALA A 677 -15.60 25.30 -7.52
C ALA A 677 -14.17 24.77 -7.33
N PHE A 678 -13.47 24.39 -8.40
CA PHE A 678 -12.08 23.90 -8.39
C PHE A 678 -11.15 24.78 -9.24
N SER A 679 -11.56 26.02 -9.52
CA SER A 679 -10.80 26.91 -10.39
C SER A 679 -9.43 27.24 -9.78
N GLY A 680 -8.36 27.14 -10.57
CA GLY A 680 -7.00 27.51 -10.15
C GLY A 680 -6.25 26.43 -9.37
N ASN A 681 -6.77 25.20 -9.33
CA ASN A 681 -6.10 24.07 -8.66
C ASN A 681 -5.02 23.47 -9.57
N LYS A 682 -3.90 24.19 -9.69
CA LYS A 682 -2.83 23.91 -10.67
C LYS A 682 -2.15 22.54 -10.52
N LYS A 683 -2.14 21.95 -9.31
CA LYS A 683 -1.56 20.63 -9.04
C LYS A 683 -2.57 19.48 -9.06
N LEU A 684 -3.86 19.76 -9.24
CA LEU A 684 -4.91 18.75 -9.15
C LEU A 684 -4.82 17.78 -10.33
N ALA A 685 -4.30 16.59 -10.07
CA ALA A 685 -3.97 15.56 -11.05
C ALA A 685 -4.98 14.41 -11.07
N ALA A 686 -5.64 14.12 -9.94
CA ALA A 686 -6.60 13.03 -9.84
C ALA A 686 -7.93 13.50 -9.25
N VAL A 687 -9.03 13.26 -9.95
CA VAL A 687 -10.39 13.61 -9.51
C VAL A 687 -11.27 12.37 -9.65
N THR A 688 -11.91 11.94 -8.56
CA THR A 688 -12.89 10.85 -8.61
C THR A 688 -14.26 11.39 -8.24
N ILE A 689 -15.27 11.20 -9.11
CA ILE A 689 -16.66 11.63 -8.88
C ILE A 689 -17.55 10.39 -9.03
N LYS A 690 -18.14 9.89 -7.93
CA LYS A 690 -18.96 8.65 -7.96
C LYS A 690 -20.42 8.88 -8.38
N THR A 691 -20.92 10.11 -8.36
CA THR A 691 -22.31 10.41 -8.72
C THR A 691 -22.55 10.25 -10.21
N SER A 692 -23.75 9.79 -10.57
CA SER A 692 -24.30 9.81 -11.92
C SER A 692 -25.34 10.92 -12.14
N LYS A 693 -25.60 11.75 -11.12
CA LYS A 693 -26.72 12.70 -11.04
C LYS A 693 -26.40 14.13 -11.49
N LEU A 694 -25.15 14.45 -11.82
CA LEU A 694 -24.80 15.78 -12.35
C LEU A 694 -25.42 16.01 -13.73
N THR A 695 -25.80 17.25 -14.02
CA THR A 695 -26.34 17.70 -15.31
C THR A 695 -25.54 18.91 -15.82
N LYS A 696 -25.78 19.32 -17.07
CA LYS A 696 -25.10 20.50 -17.67
C LYS A 696 -25.35 21.79 -16.88
N SER A 697 -26.53 21.96 -16.29
CA SER A 697 -26.89 23.12 -15.47
C SER A 697 -26.39 23.01 -14.03
N SER A 698 -26.20 21.79 -13.52
CA SER A 698 -25.79 21.56 -12.13
C SER A 698 -24.28 21.64 -11.90
N VAL A 699 -23.47 21.69 -12.97
CA VAL A 699 -22.06 22.06 -12.92
C VAL A 699 -21.90 23.52 -13.36
N GLY A 700 -21.38 24.36 -12.47
CA GLY A 700 -21.24 25.80 -12.65
C GLY A 700 -20.15 26.18 -13.67
N LYS A 701 -20.27 27.37 -14.24
CA LYS A 701 -19.28 27.93 -15.17
C LYS A 701 -17.88 27.92 -14.54
N ASP A 702 -16.87 27.58 -15.33
CA ASP A 702 -15.46 27.55 -14.93
C ASP A 702 -15.16 26.68 -13.70
N ALA A 703 -16.02 25.71 -13.36
CA ALA A 703 -15.83 24.80 -12.23
C ALA A 703 -14.46 24.12 -12.23
N PHE A 704 -13.90 23.84 -13.41
CA PHE A 704 -12.63 23.12 -13.60
C PHE A 704 -11.54 23.95 -14.31
N LYS A 705 -11.69 25.28 -14.32
CA LYS A 705 -10.75 26.20 -14.98
C LYS A 705 -9.37 26.17 -14.33
N ASN A 706 -8.30 26.21 -15.13
CA ASN A 706 -6.90 26.27 -14.65
C ASN A 706 -6.50 25.11 -13.70
N ILE A 707 -6.97 23.90 -14.00
CA ILE A 707 -6.52 22.64 -13.39
C ILE A 707 -5.30 22.08 -14.16
N LYS A 708 -4.52 21.18 -13.54
CA LYS A 708 -3.39 20.48 -14.19
C LYS A 708 -3.84 19.91 -15.54
N ALA A 709 -3.09 20.23 -16.60
CA ALA A 709 -3.48 19.89 -17.98
C ALA A 709 -3.75 18.39 -18.17
N ASN A 710 -2.95 17.52 -17.54
CA ASN A 710 -2.99 16.06 -17.76
C ASN A 710 -3.79 15.33 -16.68
N ALA A 711 -4.67 16.03 -15.96
CA ALA A 711 -5.43 15.45 -14.87
C ALA A 711 -6.33 14.31 -15.36
N VAL A 712 -6.53 13.29 -14.51
CA VAL A 712 -7.40 12.15 -14.75
C VAL A 712 -8.65 12.29 -13.89
N PHE A 713 -9.80 12.30 -14.54
CA PHE A 713 -11.12 12.40 -13.92
C PHE A 713 -11.80 11.04 -14.05
N LYS A 714 -11.88 10.29 -12.96
CA LYS A 714 -12.57 9.01 -12.88
C LYS A 714 -14.04 9.23 -12.54
N VAL A 715 -14.93 8.68 -13.37
CA VAL A 715 -16.39 8.84 -13.26
C VAL A 715 -17.12 7.52 -13.52
N PRO A 716 -18.44 7.39 -13.24
CA PRO A 716 -19.15 6.14 -13.49
C PRO A 716 -19.06 5.75 -14.96
N SER A 717 -18.79 4.47 -15.25
CA SER A 717 -18.51 3.96 -16.60
C SER A 717 -19.58 4.38 -17.62
N LYS A 718 -20.86 4.34 -17.21
CA LYS A 718 -22.02 4.74 -18.03
C LYS A 718 -22.15 6.26 -18.27
N LYS A 719 -21.31 7.10 -17.65
CA LYS A 719 -21.35 8.58 -17.71
C LYS A 719 -20.08 9.21 -18.24
N VAL A 720 -19.08 8.43 -18.66
CA VAL A 720 -17.77 8.93 -19.14
C VAL A 720 -17.93 9.96 -20.26
N SER A 721 -18.62 9.60 -21.35
CA SER A 721 -18.83 10.52 -22.49
C SER A 721 -19.59 11.79 -22.08
N PHE A 722 -20.67 11.62 -21.32
CA PHE A 722 -21.50 12.73 -20.86
C PHE A 722 -20.72 13.72 -19.98
N TYR A 723 -19.92 13.23 -19.02
CA TYR A 723 -19.12 14.08 -18.15
C TYR A 723 -17.89 14.66 -18.83
N LYS A 724 -17.31 13.98 -19.82
CA LYS A 724 -16.28 14.57 -20.69
C LYS A 724 -16.82 15.85 -21.36
N THR A 725 -18.02 15.80 -21.92
CA THR A 725 -18.65 16.96 -22.55
C THR A 725 -18.95 18.08 -21.54
N ILE A 726 -19.54 17.74 -20.39
CA ILE A 726 -19.86 18.74 -19.36
C ILE A 726 -18.58 19.38 -18.81
N PHE A 727 -17.59 18.60 -18.41
CA PHE A 727 -16.39 19.15 -17.78
C PHE A 727 -15.61 20.06 -18.73
N LYS A 728 -15.49 19.69 -20.01
CA LYS A 728 -14.91 20.56 -21.05
C LYS A 728 -15.68 21.88 -21.17
N ALA A 729 -17.02 21.83 -21.22
CA ALA A 729 -17.86 23.04 -21.27
C ALA A 729 -17.80 23.88 -19.98
N LYS A 730 -17.25 23.34 -18.88
CA LYS A 730 -17.14 23.99 -17.57
C LYS A 730 -15.69 24.28 -17.17
N GLY A 731 -14.83 24.46 -18.17
CA GLY A 731 -13.47 24.98 -18.00
C GLY A 731 -12.37 23.92 -17.88
N ALA A 732 -12.70 22.63 -17.97
CA ALA A 732 -11.66 21.59 -18.00
C ALA A 732 -10.81 21.72 -19.28
N GLY A 733 -9.48 21.67 -19.12
CA GLY A 733 -8.53 21.79 -20.22
C GLY A 733 -8.63 20.62 -21.22
N LYS A 734 -8.17 20.86 -22.45
CA LYS A 734 -8.21 19.88 -23.56
C LYS A 734 -7.51 18.54 -23.27
N ASN A 735 -6.48 18.56 -22.42
CA ASN A 735 -5.66 17.39 -22.10
C ASN A 735 -6.18 16.60 -20.88
N ILE A 736 -7.28 17.04 -20.26
CA ILE A 736 -7.86 16.33 -19.11
C ILE A 736 -8.52 15.04 -19.62
N LYS A 737 -8.10 13.91 -19.03
CA LYS A 737 -8.59 12.57 -19.38
C LYS A 737 -9.77 12.21 -18.49
N VAL A 738 -10.97 12.09 -19.06
CA VAL A 738 -12.13 11.53 -18.34
C VAL A 738 -12.18 10.03 -18.61
N LYS A 739 -12.02 9.21 -17.56
CA LYS A 739 -11.92 7.75 -17.62
C LYS A 739 -13.03 7.09 -16.78
N LYS A 740 -13.33 5.83 -17.08
CA LYS A 740 -14.12 4.98 -16.19
C LYS A 740 -13.38 4.82 -14.85
N MET A 741 -14.13 4.76 -13.75
CA MET A 741 -13.59 4.52 -12.40
C MET A 741 -12.81 3.21 -12.33
#